data_AF-A0A960IUP3-F1
#
_entry.id   AF-A0A960IUP3-F1
#
_cell.length_a   1.000
_cell.length_b   1.000
_cell.length_c   1.000
_cell.angle_alpha   90.00
_cell.angle_beta   90.00
_cell.angle_gamma   90.00
#
_symmetry.space_group_name_H-M   'P 1'
#
loop_
_entity.id
_entity.type
_entity.pdbx_description
1 polymer ?
#
loop_
_entity_poly.entity_id
_entity_poly.type
_entity_poly.pdbx_seq_one_letter_code
_entity_poly.pdbx_strand_id
1 'polypeptide(L)'
;MISNLVNRHDLVRLYNKYNSGQASSVLEKLRGSSKDRVVRQWSDVDREPRQWWSIPAVGRRWNQLITGDESMDFPSWVATEHLRGRSGLRALSLGCGTGDRELRWAELGVFERLDAFDITPEVIAVATAKARSAGLDHLVNFEVRDFTELDAARPYDVIIAEHSLHHLAPMPDVVSQIEQLLAPSGLLIVDEFVGPKRFQWSDVQVAEANSLLRTIPERYRRLPSGEIKTSVVRPSILWMLLTDPSEAIDSERILPSLHSHFDVLDERPYGGALLHIALSDISQNFADDPDSVAVLQEAFEIEDALMEQGRVDSDFVALVCRKRTARGPLVDDDFPDPLPPGQVVGSRSRDGARRGGTDRFATMSVDNDQLRIGWMEHPSRGSSVLSYGPFAGDRPMTLAVRFLNGLTTSQSDWRVEGRRAMLRRWSATLPRGPLRRPELRDNLVIGWYARENPAPDEHPVAAVIHRAGDHQAGELWFQAGASRVRLCDNLQNIPSTCAVTVREGLAELHGWSYPGAACYRSPGDTEALASISIGPAPETLHAVIHQPVLGEVFYRVDTRVDRVQVIPAEDPLPATLSQVFDQRWWDPEPGDVLLRDDFEGSEGDLAQLSDAHGLPWERLMGAGVIERSGAGSARVRGSIESPNPGRTIYGVPLGDPGGAALSVVVTPPGTEVGQGHRGRGGVAFWQDEDNHFIVNTWIDDAMVGVSLSAFLRVGGREDMFEWDAVWTNVGPRIKHGTPFELIVACDGERFLCRLDGEPVLYRAFTDYRSDSTPLRIGHVGLVANWEWGDDTGTFFDHFAARRIKS
;
A
#
# COMPACT_ATOMS: atom_id res chain seq x y z
N MET A 1 -31.15 -27.91 -14.78
CA MET A 1 -30.66 -29.30 -14.90
C MET A 1 -29.67 -29.55 -13.78
N ILE A 2 -29.79 -30.66 -13.06
CA ILE A 2 -28.87 -31.05 -11.97
C ILE A 2 -27.44 -31.02 -12.55
N SER A 3 -26.53 -30.31 -11.90
CA SER A 3 -25.23 -29.79 -12.37
C SER A 3 -24.16 -30.85 -12.72
N ASN A 4 -24.51 -31.89 -13.49
CA ASN A 4 -23.65 -33.04 -13.82
C ASN A 4 -22.90 -33.61 -12.59
N LEU A 5 -23.55 -33.56 -11.42
CA LEU A 5 -22.97 -34.02 -10.15
C LEU A 5 -22.66 -35.51 -10.18
N VAL A 6 -23.55 -36.31 -10.77
CA VAL A 6 -23.42 -37.75 -11.00
C VAL A 6 -23.99 -38.07 -12.38
N ASN A 7 -23.33 -38.94 -13.15
CA ASN A 7 -23.85 -39.41 -14.43
C ASN A 7 -23.86 -40.95 -14.50
N ARG A 8 -24.72 -41.51 -15.38
CA ARG A 8 -24.86 -42.96 -15.56
C ARG A 8 -23.59 -43.64 -16.12
N HIS A 9 -22.77 -42.90 -16.84
CA HIS A 9 -21.56 -43.44 -17.48
C HIS A 9 -20.47 -43.73 -16.43
N ASP A 10 -20.39 -42.94 -15.37
CA ASP A 10 -19.46 -43.15 -14.26
C ASP A 10 -19.84 -44.39 -13.44
N LEU A 11 -21.14 -44.66 -13.28
CA LEU A 11 -21.63 -45.89 -12.65
C LEU A 11 -21.26 -47.13 -13.48
N VAL A 12 -21.37 -47.04 -14.81
CA VAL A 12 -20.93 -48.12 -15.72
C VAL A 12 -19.41 -48.30 -15.66
N ARG A 13 -18.63 -47.20 -15.62
CA ARG A 13 -17.17 -47.27 -15.41
C ARG A 13 -16.80 -47.96 -14.11
N LEU A 14 -17.48 -47.64 -13.00
CA LEU A 14 -17.26 -48.28 -11.71
C LEU A 14 -17.61 -49.77 -11.76
N TYR A 15 -18.72 -50.14 -12.40
CA TYR A 15 -19.15 -51.53 -12.59
C TYR A 15 -18.14 -52.32 -13.44
N ASN A 16 -17.62 -51.73 -14.52
CA ASN A 16 -16.60 -52.37 -15.37
C ASN A 16 -15.26 -52.55 -14.63
N LYS A 17 -14.87 -51.58 -13.79
CA LYS A 17 -13.69 -51.72 -12.91
C LYS A 17 -13.89 -52.79 -11.82
N TYR A 18 -15.12 -52.96 -11.34
CA TYR A 18 -15.48 -54.04 -10.43
C TYR A 18 -15.34 -55.42 -11.11
N ASN A 19 -15.90 -55.58 -12.31
CA ASN A 19 -15.84 -56.84 -13.05
C ASN A 19 -14.43 -57.22 -13.54
N SER A 20 -13.54 -56.25 -13.72
CA SER A 20 -12.13 -56.48 -14.09
C SER A 20 -11.20 -56.72 -12.89
N GLY A 21 -11.74 -56.81 -11.66
CA GLY A 21 -10.95 -57.04 -10.45
C GLY A 21 -10.18 -55.81 -9.94
N GLN A 22 -10.42 -54.63 -10.51
CA GLN A 22 -9.73 -53.38 -10.16
C GLN A 22 -10.50 -52.53 -9.13
N ALA A 23 -11.66 -52.97 -8.62
CA ALA A 23 -12.47 -52.19 -7.69
C ALA A 23 -11.78 -51.89 -6.33
N SER A 24 -10.92 -52.78 -5.84
CA SER A 24 -10.14 -52.54 -4.62
C SER A 24 -9.22 -51.33 -4.77
N SER A 25 -8.59 -51.15 -5.94
CA SER A 25 -7.74 -49.99 -6.24
C SER A 25 -8.50 -48.66 -6.20
N VAL A 26 -9.78 -48.65 -6.60
CA VAL A 26 -10.62 -47.45 -6.55
C VAL A 26 -11.02 -47.15 -5.11
N LEU A 27 -11.34 -48.16 -4.30
CA LEU A 27 -11.72 -48.00 -2.89
C LEU A 27 -10.53 -47.59 -2.01
N GLU A 28 -9.32 -48.08 -2.28
CA GLU A 28 -8.08 -47.64 -1.59
C GLU A 28 -7.73 -46.18 -1.93
N LYS A 29 -7.98 -45.73 -3.16
CA LYS A 29 -7.82 -44.33 -3.60
C LYS A 29 -8.79 -43.35 -2.92
N LEU A 30 -9.79 -43.84 -2.17
CA LEU A 30 -10.78 -43.02 -1.46
C LEU A 30 -10.47 -42.80 0.04
N ARG A 31 -9.40 -43.41 0.58
CA ARG A 31 -9.01 -43.24 1.99
C ARG A 31 -8.03 -42.07 2.17
N GLY A 32 -8.20 -41.21 3.18
CA GLY A 32 -7.24 -40.14 3.51
C GLY A 32 -7.71 -38.72 3.11
N SER A 33 -6.86 -37.72 3.34
CA SER A 33 -7.15 -36.32 3.01
C SER A 33 -7.12 -36.07 1.50
N SER A 34 -7.64 -34.92 1.04
CA SER A 34 -7.59 -34.56 -0.39
C SER A 34 -6.16 -34.52 -0.94
N LYS A 35 -5.19 -34.00 -0.17
CA LYS A 35 -3.76 -33.97 -0.55
C LYS A 35 -3.20 -35.39 -0.71
N ASP A 36 -3.48 -36.29 0.23
CA ASP A 36 -3.01 -37.70 0.16
C ASP A 36 -3.54 -38.43 -1.09
N ARG A 37 -4.75 -38.07 -1.53
CA ARG A 37 -5.40 -38.68 -2.69
C ARG A 37 -4.80 -38.20 -4.01
N VAL A 38 -4.38 -36.94 -4.09
CA VAL A 38 -3.63 -36.40 -5.26
C VAL A 38 -2.29 -37.12 -5.39
N VAL A 39 -1.48 -37.14 -4.32
CA VAL A 39 -0.16 -37.80 -4.34
C VAL A 39 -0.28 -39.25 -4.80
N ARG A 40 -1.21 -40.04 -4.23
CA ARG A 40 -1.40 -41.44 -4.64
C ARG A 40 -1.88 -41.62 -6.08
N GLN A 41 -2.64 -40.67 -6.61
CA GLN A 41 -3.08 -40.74 -8.01
C GLN A 41 -1.90 -40.50 -8.96
N TRP A 42 -0.90 -39.74 -8.52
CA TRP A 42 0.28 -39.34 -9.30
C TRP A 42 1.48 -40.30 -9.12
N SER A 43 1.52 -41.11 -8.05
CA SER A 43 2.56 -42.12 -7.82
C SER A 43 2.55 -43.32 -8.79
N ASP A 44 1.58 -43.42 -9.71
CA ASP A 44 1.45 -44.54 -10.66
C ASP A 44 2.31 -44.31 -11.92
N VAL A 45 3.60 -44.64 -11.81
CA VAL A 45 4.64 -44.35 -12.83
C VAL A 45 4.64 -45.33 -14.03
N ASP A 46 3.89 -46.44 -13.94
CA ASP A 46 3.91 -47.56 -14.92
C ASP A 46 2.80 -47.47 -15.98
N ARG A 47 2.04 -46.38 -16.05
CA ARG A 47 1.01 -46.20 -17.09
C ARG A 47 1.65 -45.87 -18.44
N GLU A 48 1.61 -46.83 -19.37
CA GLU A 48 1.86 -46.57 -20.80
C GLU A 48 1.08 -45.33 -21.26
N PRO A 49 1.69 -44.40 -22.03
CA PRO A 49 1.05 -43.14 -22.39
C PRO A 49 -0.06 -43.35 -23.42
N ARG A 50 -1.27 -43.65 -22.93
CA ARG A 50 -2.52 -43.71 -23.71
C ARG A 50 -3.17 -42.35 -23.86
N GLN A 51 -2.34 -41.35 -24.05
CA GLN A 51 -2.73 -39.95 -24.08
C GLN A 51 -2.63 -39.44 -25.49
N TRP A 52 -3.46 -38.48 -25.87
CA TRP A 52 -3.54 -38.03 -27.26
C TRP A 52 -2.25 -37.35 -27.75
N TRP A 53 -1.46 -36.78 -26.83
CA TRP A 53 -0.14 -36.19 -27.10
C TRP A 53 0.94 -37.20 -27.47
N SER A 54 0.71 -38.52 -27.32
CA SER A 54 1.67 -39.52 -27.79
C SER A 54 1.59 -39.79 -29.29
N ILE A 55 0.59 -39.24 -29.99
CA ILE A 55 0.43 -39.36 -31.44
C ILE A 55 1.42 -38.40 -32.13
N PRO A 56 2.39 -38.87 -32.92
CA PRO A 56 3.42 -38.00 -33.51
C PRO A 56 2.86 -36.88 -34.40
N ALA A 57 1.80 -37.17 -35.16
CA ALA A 57 1.15 -36.17 -36.01
C ALA A 57 0.46 -35.05 -35.21
N VAL A 58 -0.03 -35.34 -33.99
CA VAL A 58 -0.57 -34.32 -33.07
C VAL A 58 0.55 -33.42 -32.57
N GLY A 59 1.69 -34.00 -32.17
CA GLY A 59 2.87 -33.23 -31.75
C GLY A 59 3.40 -32.31 -32.85
N ARG A 60 3.54 -32.82 -34.09
CA ARG A 60 3.95 -32.00 -35.25
C ARG A 60 2.98 -30.86 -35.53
N ARG A 61 1.67 -31.11 -35.38
CA ARG A 61 0.65 -30.06 -35.51
C ARG A 61 0.79 -28.98 -34.45
N TRP A 62 1.00 -29.35 -33.18
CA TRP A 62 1.22 -28.36 -32.13
C TRP A 62 2.46 -27.53 -32.39
N ASN A 63 3.57 -28.16 -32.77
CA ASN A 63 4.78 -27.47 -33.20
C ASN A 63 4.48 -26.44 -34.30
N GLN A 64 3.73 -26.84 -35.33
CA GLN A 64 3.34 -25.95 -36.43
C GLN A 64 2.45 -24.78 -35.96
N LEU A 65 1.48 -25.01 -35.07
CA LEU A 65 0.57 -23.97 -34.58
C LEU A 65 1.25 -23.00 -33.60
N ILE A 66 2.18 -23.49 -32.79
CA ILE A 66 2.89 -22.71 -31.78
C ILE A 66 4.05 -21.94 -32.41
N THR A 67 4.90 -22.63 -33.17
CA THR A 67 6.20 -22.09 -33.63
C THR A 67 6.19 -21.65 -35.10
N GLY A 68 5.22 -22.12 -35.89
CA GLY A 68 5.21 -21.97 -37.34
C GLY A 68 6.04 -23.01 -38.11
N ASP A 69 6.68 -23.96 -37.41
CA ASP A 69 7.52 -25.02 -37.98
C ASP A 69 7.23 -26.37 -37.29
N GLU A 70 6.76 -27.37 -38.06
CA GLU A 70 6.44 -28.70 -37.54
C GLU A 70 7.62 -29.43 -36.88
N SER A 71 8.86 -29.06 -37.23
CA SER A 71 10.09 -29.67 -36.72
C SER A 71 10.65 -28.98 -35.47
N MET A 72 10.14 -27.81 -35.12
CA MET A 72 10.60 -27.04 -33.97
C MET A 72 9.68 -27.26 -32.76
N ASP A 73 10.24 -27.81 -31.69
CA ASP A 73 9.49 -27.95 -30.43
C ASP A 73 9.35 -26.61 -29.70
N PHE A 74 8.36 -26.54 -28.81
CA PHE A 74 8.07 -25.35 -28.02
C PHE A 74 9.28 -24.85 -27.21
N PRO A 75 10.04 -25.70 -26.48
CA PRO A 75 11.23 -25.25 -25.76
C PRO A 75 12.30 -24.62 -26.66
N SER A 76 12.57 -25.19 -27.84
CA SER A 76 13.55 -24.64 -28.79
C SER A 76 13.11 -23.31 -29.38
N TRP A 77 11.82 -23.17 -29.68
CA TRP A 77 11.24 -21.91 -30.15
C TRP A 77 11.40 -20.82 -29.09
N VAL A 78 11.03 -21.09 -27.83
CA VAL A 78 11.21 -20.12 -26.73
C VAL A 78 12.67 -19.77 -26.54
N ALA A 79 13.58 -20.75 -26.58
CA ALA A 79 15.01 -20.47 -26.44
C ALA A 79 15.54 -19.57 -27.59
N THR A 80 15.03 -19.77 -28.80
CA THR A 80 15.46 -19.02 -30.00
C THR A 80 14.87 -17.62 -30.07
N GLU A 81 13.60 -17.45 -29.72
CA GLU A 81 12.89 -16.17 -29.87
C GLU A 81 12.95 -15.31 -28.60
N HIS A 82 12.96 -15.92 -27.41
CA HIS A 82 12.82 -15.18 -26.14
C HIS A 82 14.04 -15.26 -25.23
N LEU A 83 14.88 -16.30 -25.34
CA LEU A 83 16.10 -16.45 -24.53
C LEU A 83 17.39 -16.22 -25.32
N ARG A 84 17.28 -15.75 -26.57
CA ARG A 84 18.43 -15.54 -27.44
C ARG A 84 19.48 -14.64 -26.81
N GLY A 85 20.73 -15.11 -26.78
CA GLY A 85 21.85 -14.36 -26.22
C GLY A 85 21.85 -14.27 -24.69
N ARG A 86 20.91 -14.92 -24.00
CA ARG A 86 20.93 -15.12 -22.55
C ARG A 86 21.59 -16.46 -22.23
N SER A 87 22.35 -16.49 -21.15
CA SER A 87 22.96 -17.71 -20.62
C SER A 87 23.10 -17.57 -19.11
N GLY A 88 23.34 -18.69 -18.42
CA GLY A 88 23.50 -18.68 -16.97
C GLY A 88 22.20 -18.39 -16.21
N LEU A 89 21.05 -18.69 -16.83
CA LEU A 89 19.74 -18.38 -16.24
C LEU A 89 19.41 -19.36 -15.11
N ARG A 90 18.73 -18.86 -14.08
CA ARG A 90 18.11 -19.69 -13.04
C ARG A 90 16.65 -19.90 -13.36
N ALA A 91 16.24 -21.16 -13.49
CA ALA A 91 14.88 -21.53 -13.79
C ALA A 91 14.22 -22.35 -12.68
N LEU A 92 12.89 -22.22 -12.59
CA LEU A 92 12.03 -23.03 -11.75
C LEU A 92 10.98 -23.73 -12.63
N SER A 93 10.87 -25.05 -12.56
CA SER A 93 9.74 -25.80 -13.13
C SER A 93 8.71 -26.14 -12.05
N LEU A 94 7.45 -25.80 -12.32
CA LEU A 94 6.30 -26.07 -11.47
C LEU A 94 5.67 -27.40 -11.89
N GLY A 95 5.79 -28.45 -11.09
CA GLY A 95 5.17 -29.76 -11.36
C GLY A 95 5.92 -30.56 -12.43
N CYS A 96 7.16 -30.94 -12.13
CA CYS A 96 8.06 -31.58 -13.11
C CYS A 96 7.75 -33.06 -13.43
N GLY A 97 6.89 -33.73 -12.67
CA GLY A 97 6.56 -35.14 -12.91
C GLY A 97 7.81 -36.03 -12.99
N THR A 98 7.94 -36.82 -14.06
CA THR A 98 9.11 -37.70 -14.25
C THR A 98 10.32 -37.04 -14.92
N GLY A 99 10.28 -35.72 -15.14
CA GLY A 99 11.44 -34.90 -15.53
C GLY A 99 11.81 -34.86 -17.01
N ASP A 100 11.06 -35.53 -17.91
CA ASP A 100 11.44 -35.59 -19.34
C ASP A 100 11.49 -34.20 -20.01
N ARG A 101 10.56 -33.30 -19.63
CA ARG A 101 10.51 -31.93 -20.16
C ARG A 101 11.64 -31.07 -19.62
N GLU A 102 11.93 -31.18 -18.33
CA GLU A 102 13.02 -30.43 -17.69
C GLU A 102 14.39 -30.83 -18.25
N LEU A 103 14.59 -32.13 -18.57
CA LEU A 103 15.79 -32.58 -19.26
C LEU A 103 15.89 -31.97 -20.67
N ARG A 104 14.77 -31.88 -21.39
CA ARG A 104 14.74 -31.20 -22.69
C ARG A 104 15.11 -29.72 -22.59
N TRP A 105 14.61 -29.00 -21.58
CA TRP A 105 14.99 -27.62 -21.29
C TRP A 105 16.48 -27.48 -20.94
N ALA A 106 17.02 -28.42 -20.16
CA ALA A 106 18.43 -28.44 -19.79
C ALA A 106 19.36 -28.59 -21.01
N GLU A 107 18.97 -29.41 -21.99
CA GLU A 107 19.74 -29.63 -23.23
C GLU A 107 19.89 -28.37 -24.10
N LEU A 108 19.04 -27.36 -23.92
CA LEU A 108 19.12 -26.10 -24.68
C LEU A 108 20.33 -25.24 -24.29
N GLY A 109 20.98 -25.53 -23.14
CA GLY A 109 22.22 -24.88 -22.72
C GLY A 109 22.09 -23.42 -22.26
N VAL A 110 20.86 -22.94 -22.00
CA VAL A 110 20.58 -21.57 -21.56
C VAL A 110 20.62 -21.39 -20.03
N PHE A 111 20.44 -22.47 -19.27
CA PHE A 111 20.33 -22.45 -17.81
C PHE A 111 21.67 -22.79 -17.13
N GLU A 112 21.99 -22.08 -16.05
CA GLU A 112 23.00 -22.51 -15.08
C GLU A 112 22.40 -23.49 -14.08
N ARG A 113 21.12 -23.30 -13.76
CA ARG A 113 20.40 -24.10 -12.77
C ARG A 113 18.92 -24.17 -13.13
N LEU A 114 18.37 -25.38 -13.07
CA LEU A 114 16.93 -25.63 -13.18
C LEU A 114 16.46 -26.36 -11.93
N ASP A 115 15.77 -25.64 -11.03
CA ASP A 115 15.09 -26.24 -9.89
C ASP A 115 13.73 -26.77 -10.35
N ALA A 116 13.46 -28.05 -10.12
CA ALA A 116 12.28 -28.74 -10.65
C ALA A 116 11.55 -29.45 -9.50
N PHE A 117 10.34 -28.99 -9.19
CA PHE A 117 9.61 -29.45 -8.00
C PHE A 117 8.35 -30.22 -8.37
N ASP A 118 8.06 -31.26 -7.59
CA ASP A 118 6.82 -32.01 -7.60
C ASP A 118 6.45 -32.42 -6.17
N ILE A 119 5.18 -32.65 -5.87
CA ILE A 119 4.73 -33.08 -4.55
C ILE A 119 4.87 -34.60 -4.34
N THR A 120 5.20 -35.35 -5.41
CA THR A 120 5.19 -36.82 -5.42
C THR A 120 6.61 -37.40 -5.33
N PRO A 121 6.97 -38.11 -4.26
CA PRO A 121 8.32 -38.66 -4.09
C PRO A 121 8.72 -39.68 -5.16
N GLU A 122 7.78 -40.48 -5.66
CA GLU A 122 8.07 -41.55 -6.63
C GLU A 122 8.52 -40.97 -7.98
N VAL A 123 7.86 -39.92 -8.49
CA VAL A 123 8.20 -39.31 -9.78
C VAL A 123 9.52 -38.54 -9.69
N ILE A 124 9.80 -37.89 -8.55
CA ILE A 124 11.10 -37.24 -8.29
C ILE A 124 12.24 -38.26 -8.27
N ALA A 125 12.04 -39.45 -7.71
CA ALA A 125 13.05 -40.50 -7.73
C ALA A 125 13.38 -40.95 -9.16
N VAL A 126 12.35 -41.10 -10.02
CA VAL A 126 12.53 -41.43 -11.45
C VAL A 126 13.23 -40.28 -12.19
N ALA A 127 12.78 -39.04 -12.01
CA ALA A 127 13.35 -37.86 -12.63
C ALA A 127 14.85 -37.71 -12.28
N THR A 128 15.19 -37.87 -10.99
CA THR A 128 16.58 -37.84 -10.51
C THR A 128 17.43 -38.94 -11.15
N ALA A 129 16.90 -40.15 -11.31
CA ALA A 129 17.60 -41.25 -11.96
C ALA A 129 17.84 -40.99 -13.46
N LYS A 130 16.84 -40.42 -14.16
CA LYS A 130 16.98 -40.00 -15.56
C LYS A 130 18.03 -38.90 -15.71
N ALA A 131 18.01 -37.88 -14.85
CA ALA A 131 18.97 -36.79 -14.86
C ALA A 131 20.42 -37.28 -14.70
N ARG A 132 20.65 -38.19 -13.73
CA ARG A 132 21.97 -38.83 -13.54
C ARG A 132 22.39 -39.65 -14.75
N SER A 133 21.46 -40.39 -15.34
CA SER A 133 21.74 -41.21 -16.53
C SER A 133 22.08 -40.35 -17.75
N ALA A 134 21.47 -39.17 -17.86
CA ALA A 134 21.76 -38.17 -18.89
C ALA A 134 22.99 -37.28 -18.57
N GLY A 135 23.55 -37.37 -17.36
CA GLY A 135 24.66 -36.53 -16.92
C GLY A 135 24.29 -35.06 -16.64
N LEU A 136 23.00 -34.77 -16.42
CA LEU A 136 22.44 -33.43 -16.24
C LEU A 136 22.12 -33.10 -14.77
N ASP A 137 22.48 -33.97 -13.82
CA ASP A 137 22.21 -33.83 -12.38
C ASP A 137 23.00 -32.68 -11.69
N HIS A 138 24.02 -32.14 -12.37
CA HIS A 138 24.72 -30.94 -11.94
C HIS A 138 23.94 -29.64 -12.26
N LEU A 139 23.00 -29.69 -13.21
CA LEU A 139 22.23 -28.56 -13.71
C LEU A 139 20.77 -28.61 -13.24
N VAL A 140 20.13 -29.79 -13.33
CA VAL A 140 18.72 -29.98 -12.95
C VAL A 140 18.63 -30.58 -11.54
N ASN A 141 17.97 -29.86 -10.64
CA ASN A 141 17.75 -30.26 -9.26
C ASN A 141 16.28 -30.64 -9.04
N PHE A 142 16.01 -31.93 -8.93
CA PHE A 142 14.67 -32.46 -8.65
C PHE A 142 14.45 -32.59 -7.13
N GLU A 143 13.36 -32.01 -6.62
CA GLU A 143 13.03 -32.07 -5.20
C GLU A 143 11.53 -32.27 -4.95
N VAL A 144 11.20 -32.99 -3.87
CA VAL A 144 9.82 -33.08 -3.36
C VAL A 144 9.48 -31.79 -2.63
N ARG A 145 8.72 -30.89 -3.25
CA ARG A 145 8.40 -29.59 -2.65
C ARG A 145 7.11 -29.00 -3.21
N ASP A 146 6.35 -28.33 -2.34
CA ASP A 146 5.22 -27.49 -2.74
C ASP A 146 5.75 -26.08 -3.05
N PHE A 147 5.58 -25.60 -4.28
CA PHE A 147 6.10 -24.29 -4.68
C PHE A 147 5.40 -23.13 -3.97
N THR A 148 4.19 -23.34 -3.45
CA THR A 148 3.44 -22.33 -2.69
C THR A 148 4.11 -21.98 -1.36
N GLU A 149 5.06 -22.79 -0.90
CA GLU A 149 5.83 -22.58 0.34
C GLU A 149 7.20 -21.92 0.09
N LEU A 150 7.51 -21.53 -1.16
CA LEU A 150 8.79 -20.91 -1.51
C LEU A 150 8.86 -19.43 -1.11
N ASP A 151 10.02 -19.02 -0.61
CA ASP A 151 10.35 -17.63 -0.31
C ASP A 151 10.90 -16.91 -1.56
N ALA A 152 10.46 -15.67 -1.78
CA ALA A 152 10.88 -14.78 -2.85
C ALA A 152 12.30 -14.17 -2.65
N ALA A 153 13.00 -14.49 -1.55
CA ALA A 153 14.34 -13.98 -1.26
C ALA A 153 15.39 -14.25 -2.36
N ARG A 154 15.16 -15.20 -3.28
CA ARG A 154 16.04 -15.49 -4.42
C ARG A 154 15.24 -15.70 -5.71
N PRO A 155 14.86 -14.63 -6.43
CA PRO A 155 14.00 -14.74 -7.60
C PRO A 155 14.64 -15.54 -8.75
N TYR A 156 13.81 -16.10 -9.61
CA TYR A 156 14.17 -16.86 -10.82
C TYR A 156 14.09 -16.00 -12.07
N ASP A 157 14.95 -16.26 -13.04
CA ASP A 157 14.93 -15.59 -14.36
C ASP A 157 13.84 -16.15 -15.26
N VAL A 158 13.50 -17.42 -15.07
CA VAL A 158 12.50 -18.14 -15.85
C VAL A 158 11.68 -19.03 -14.92
N ILE A 159 10.35 -18.98 -15.02
CA ILE A 159 9.47 -19.98 -14.42
C ILE A 159 8.76 -20.73 -15.54
N ILE A 160 8.73 -22.05 -15.46
CA ILE A 160 8.17 -22.96 -16.46
C ILE A 160 6.97 -23.67 -15.82
N ALA A 161 5.83 -23.62 -16.48
CA ALA A 161 4.62 -24.29 -16.07
C ALA A 161 4.02 -25.03 -17.27
N GLU A 162 4.47 -26.27 -17.48
CA GLU A 162 4.00 -27.13 -18.57
C GLU A 162 3.08 -28.22 -18.01
N HIS A 163 1.78 -28.07 -18.25
CA HIS A 163 0.72 -28.98 -17.81
C HIS A 163 0.66 -29.18 -16.28
N SER A 164 0.75 -28.11 -15.50
CA SER A 164 0.73 -28.14 -14.04
C SER A 164 -0.22 -27.15 -13.35
N LEU A 165 -0.38 -25.93 -13.88
CA LEU A 165 -1.29 -24.90 -13.35
C LEU A 165 -2.74 -25.37 -13.24
N HIS A 166 -3.25 -26.20 -14.16
CA HIS A 166 -4.64 -26.68 -14.10
C HIS A 166 -4.93 -27.57 -12.88
N HIS A 167 -3.90 -28.03 -12.16
CA HIS A 167 -4.01 -28.74 -10.89
C HIS A 167 -3.99 -27.84 -9.64
N LEU A 168 -3.76 -26.53 -9.82
CA LEU A 168 -3.55 -25.57 -8.74
C LEU A 168 -4.76 -24.66 -8.55
N ALA A 169 -5.04 -24.29 -7.29
CA ALA A 169 -6.11 -23.36 -6.94
C ALA A 169 -5.89 -22.73 -5.56
N PRO A 170 -6.42 -21.52 -5.31
CA PRO A 170 -7.13 -20.65 -6.27
C PRO A 170 -6.16 -19.95 -7.24
N MET A 171 -6.54 -19.79 -8.51
CA MET A 171 -5.62 -19.34 -9.55
C MET A 171 -5.02 -17.93 -9.34
N PRO A 172 -5.76 -16.92 -8.84
CA PRO A 172 -5.19 -15.59 -8.56
C PRO A 172 -4.01 -15.64 -7.57
N ASP A 173 -4.12 -16.44 -6.52
CA ASP A 173 -3.09 -16.57 -5.49
C ASP A 173 -1.85 -17.30 -6.04
N VAL A 174 -2.07 -18.34 -6.85
CA VAL A 174 -1.01 -19.07 -7.56
C VAL A 174 -0.23 -18.14 -8.47
N VAL A 175 -0.93 -17.33 -9.28
CA VAL A 175 -0.32 -16.37 -10.19
C VAL A 175 0.44 -15.29 -9.42
N SER A 176 -0.12 -14.77 -8.31
CA SER A 176 0.58 -13.82 -7.45
C SER A 176 1.88 -14.39 -6.88
N GLN A 177 1.87 -15.66 -6.45
CA GLN A 177 3.07 -16.34 -5.96
C GLN A 177 4.12 -16.51 -7.07
N ILE A 178 3.70 -16.90 -8.29
CA ILE A 178 4.59 -16.99 -9.46
C ILE A 178 5.23 -15.64 -9.76
N GLU A 179 4.43 -14.56 -9.72
CA GLU A 179 4.92 -13.20 -9.92
C GLU A 179 5.98 -12.82 -8.88
N GLN A 180 5.78 -13.14 -7.60
CA GLN A 180 6.74 -12.85 -6.53
C GLN A 180 8.06 -13.62 -6.71
N LEU A 181 8.00 -14.88 -7.15
CA LEU A 181 9.17 -15.71 -7.41
C LEU A 181 9.96 -15.30 -8.66
N LEU A 182 9.36 -14.52 -9.58
CA LEU A 182 10.01 -14.02 -10.79
C LEU A 182 10.86 -12.78 -10.54
N ALA A 183 12.06 -12.76 -11.14
CA ALA A 183 12.90 -11.58 -11.22
C ALA A 183 12.19 -10.44 -11.99
N PRO A 184 12.56 -9.16 -11.79
CA PRO A 184 11.92 -8.02 -12.47
C PRO A 184 11.89 -8.09 -14.00
N SER A 185 12.81 -8.81 -14.63
CA SER A 185 12.84 -9.07 -16.08
C SER A 185 12.67 -10.56 -16.41
N GLY A 186 12.11 -11.31 -15.48
CA GLY A 186 11.88 -12.75 -15.60
C GLY A 186 10.76 -13.07 -16.58
N LEU A 187 10.83 -14.28 -17.16
CA LEU A 187 9.81 -14.81 -18.05
C LEU A 187 9.05 -15.95 -17.38
N LEU A 188 7.73 -15.96 -17.56
CA LEU A 188 6.88 -17.10 -17.28
C LEU A 188 6.57 -17.79 -18.61
N ILE A 189 6.91 -19.06 -18.71
CA ILE A 189 6.65 -19.92 -19.86
C ILE A 189 5.54 -20.89 -19.48
N VAL A 190 4.46 -20.91 -20.24
CA VAL A 190 3.27 -21.71 -19.95
C VAL A 190 2.95 -22.57 -21.16
N ASP A 191 2.66 -23.84 -20.93
CA ASP A 191 1.99 -24.72 -21.90
C ASP A 191 0.88 -25.44 -21.15
N GLU A 192 -0.39 -25.06 -21.38
CA GLU A 192 -1.46 -25.48 -20.49
C GLU A 192 -2.84 -25.74 -21.09
N PHE A 193 -3.59 -26.60 -20.39
CA PHE A 193 -5.04 -26.73 -20.48
C PHE A 193 -5.72 -25.55 -19.76
N VAL A 194 -6.41 -24.72 -20.53
CA VAL A 194 -7.14 -23.52 -20.09
C VAL A 194 -8.65 -23.65 -20.32
N GLY A 195 -9.10 -24.84 -20.71
CA GLY A 195 -10.50 -25.15 -20.95
C GLY A 195 -11.37 -25.19 -19.69
N PRO A 196 -12.65 -25.58 -19.83
CA PRO A 196 -13.64 -25.50 -18.76
C PRO A 196 -13.26 -26.28 -17.49
N LYS A 197 -13.50 -25.63 -16.34
CA LYS A 197 -13.23 -26.18 -15.01
C LYS A 197 -13.81 -27.59 -14.85
N ARG A 198 -13.01 -28.52 -14.30
CA ARG A 198 -13.33 -29.93 -14.09
C ARG A 198 -13.82 -30.64 -15.35
N PHE A 199 -13.33 -30.25 -16.52
CA PHE A 199 -13.76 -30.79 -17.81
C PHE A 199 -15.28 -30.67 -18.02
N GLN A 200 -15.90 -29.64 -17.46
CA GLN A 200 -17.33 -29.36 -17.68
C GLN A 200 -17.51 -28.62 -19.01
N TRP A 201 -17.10 -29.28 -20.10
CA TRP A 201 -17.13 -28.78 -21.48
C TRP A 201 -18.51 -28.28 -21.90
N SER A 202 -18.59 -27.37 -22.87
CA SER A 202 -19.89 -26.85 -23.34
C SER A 202 -20.71 -27.91 -24.10
N ASP A 203 -22.04 -27.73 -24.20
CA ASP A 203 -22.90 -28.65 -24.98
C ASP A 203 -22.52 -28.68 -26.46
N VAL A 204 -22.07 -27.54 -26.99
CA VAL A 204 -21.55 -27.44 -28.35
C VAL A 204 -20.28 -28.28 -28.49
N GLN A 205 -19.31 -28.12 -27.60
CA GLN A 205 -18.03 -28.84 -27.64
C GLN A 205 -18.22 -30.35 -27.59
N VAL A 206 -19.09 -30.85 -26.70
CA VAL A 206 -19.41 -32.28 -26.62
C VAL A 206 -20.16 -32.77 -27.86
N ALA A 207 -21.10 -32.00 -28.40
CA ALA A 207 -21.84 -32.38 -29.60
C ALA A 207 -20.92 -32.48 -30.82
N GLU A 208 -20.02 -31.50 -31.00
CA GLU A 208 -19.08 -31.46 -32.11
C GLU A 208 -17.99 -32.53 -31.98
N ALA A 209 -17.45 -32.77 -30.78
CA ALA A 209 -16.52 -33.88 -30.57
C ALA A 209 -17.15 -35.25 -30.85
N ASN A 210 -18.44 -35.42 -30.55
CA ASN A 210 -19.19 -36.62 -30.94
C ASN A 210 -19.42 -36.70 -32.46
N SER A 211 -19.63 -35.57 -33.14
CA SER A 211 -19.70 -35.53 -34.61
C SER A 211 -18.37 -35.90 -35.25
N LEU A 212 -17.28 -35.32 -34.77
CA LEU A 212 -15.91 -35.66 -35.18
C LEU A 212 -15.62 -37.15 -34.94
N LEU A 213 -15.94 -37.68 -33.77
CA LEU A 213 -15.74 -39.10 -33.48
C LEU A 213 -16.51 -40.00 -34.47
N ARG A 214 -17.64 -39.55 -35.04
CA ARG A 214 -18.37 -40.35 -36.05
C ARG A 214 -17.70 -40.36 -37.42
N THR A 215 -16.86 -39.38 -37.75
CA THR A 215 -16.12 -39.36 -39.03
C THR A 215 -14.92 -40.31 -38.97
N ILE A 216 -14.31 -40.49 -37.79
CA ILE A 216 -13.18 -41.39 -37.60
C ILE A 216 -13.58 -42.86 -37.92
N PRO A 217 -12.86 -43.57 -38.81
CA PRO A 217 -13.15 -44.95 -39.14
C PRO A 217 -13.12 -45.89 -37.92
N GLU A 218 -13.98 -46.91 -37.92
CA GLU A 218 -14.16 -47.82 -36.77
C GLU A 218 -12.85 -48.42 -36.26
N ARG A 219 -11.92 -48.79 -37.16
CA ARG A 219 -10.62 -49.37 -36.80
C ARG A 219 -9.81 -48.47 -35.86
N TYR A 220 -9.96 -47.15 -35.98
CA TYR A 220 -9.26 -46.16 -35.16
C TYR A 220 -10.00 -45.79 -33.87
N ARG A 221 -11.25 -46.25 -33.70
CA ARG A 221 -12.09 -45.99 -32.52
C ARG A 221 -12.09 -47.13 -31.51
N ARG A 222 -11.16 -48.09 -31.62
CA ARG A 222 -11.13 -49.25 -30.73
C ARG A 222 -10.46 -48.91 -29.41
N LEU A 223 -11.19 -49.08 -28.33
CA LEU A 223 -10.66 -49.01 -26.98
C LEU A 223 -9.72 -50.20 -26.73
N PRO A 224 -8.84 -50.13 -25.71
CA PRO A 224 -7.98 -51.27 -25.34
C PRO A 224 -8.76 -52.53 -24.96
N SER A 225 -10.02 -52.39 -24.53
CA SER A 225 -10.94 -53.51 -24.27
C SER A 225 -11.44 -54.21 -25.55
N GLY A 226 -11.18 -53.64 -26.73
CA GLY A 226 -11.67 -54.10 -28.03
C GLY A 226 -13.03 -53.51 -28.45
N GLU A 227 -13.72 -52.84 -27.53
CA GLU A 227 -14.99 -52.13 -27.78
C GLU A 227 -14.77 -50.89 -28.65
N ILE A 228 -15.81 -50.45 -29.36
CA ILE A 228 -15.77 -49.25 -30.20
C ILE A 228 -16.20 -48.04 -29.35
N LYS A 229 -15.39 -46.98 -29.36
CA LYS A 229 -15.73 -45.68 -28.79
C LYS A 229 -16.84 -45.03 -29.63
N THR A 230 -18.06 -45.05 -29.10
CA THR A 230 -19.26 -44.55 -29.79
C THR A 230 -19.65 -43.14 -29.38
N SER A 231 -19.23 -42.68 -28.20
CA SER A 231 -19.49 -41.32 -27.75
C SER A 231 -18.42 -40.77 -26.79
N VAL A 232 -18.37 -39.44 -26.75
CA VAL A 232 -17.67 -38.63 -25.75
C VAL A 232 -18.71 -38.08 -24.79
N VAL A 233 -18.42 -38.15 -23.48
CA VAL A 233 -19.28 -37.63 -22.42
C VAL A 233 -18.43 -36.90 -21.38
N ARG A 234 -19.02 -35.91 -20.71
CA ARG A 234 -18.37 -35.23 -19.58
C ARG A 234 -18.22 -36.18 -18.40
N PRO A 235 -17.07 -36.20 -17.71
CA PRO A 235 -17.01 -36.82 -16.39
C PRO A 235 -17.93 -36.06 -15.43
N SER A 236 -18.57 -36.76 -14.49
CA SER A 236 -19.33 -36.08 -13.45
C SER A 236 -18.40 -35.39 -12.46
N ILE A 237 -18.88 -34.33 -11.82
CA ILE A 237 -18.11 -33.60 -10.80
C ILE A 237 -17.72 -34.54 -9.65
N LEU A 238 -18.61 -35.43 -9.22
CA LEU A 238 -18.29 -36.41 -8.19
C LEU A 238 -17.19 -37.35 -8.65
N TRP A 239 -17.24 -37.84 -9.90
CA TRP A 239 -16.17 -38.70 -10.43
C TRP A 239 -14.82 -37.99 -10.44
N MET A 240 -14.77 -36.74 -10.88
CA MET A 240 -13.55 -35.92 -10.82
C MET A 240 -13.05 -35.81 -9.38
N LEU A 241 -13.90 -35.38 -8.45
CA LEU A 241 -13.55 -35.26 -7.02
C LEU A 241 -13.11 -36.59 -6.38
N LEU A 242 -13.61 -37.73 -6.88
CA LEU A 242 -13.27 -39.07 -6.39
C LEU A 242 -11.98 -39.64 -7.01
N THR A 243 -11.66 -39.28 -8.25
CA THR A 243 -10.51 -39.84 -8.98
C THR A 243 -9.28 -38.95 -8.94
N ASP A 244 -9.43 -37.68 -9.28
CA ASP A 244 -8.40 -36.65 -9.12
C ASP A 244 -9.06 -35.33 -8.70
N PRO A 245 -9.00 -34.97 -7.41
CA PRO A 245 -9.62 -33.75 -6.94
C PRO A 245 -8.87 -32.47 -7.37
N SER A 246 -7.67 -32.57 -7.94
CA SER A 246 -6.90 -31.42 -8.45
C SER A 246 -7.15 -31.15 -9.93
N GLU A 247 -7.49 -32.18 -10.72
CA GLU A 247 -7.64 -32.10 -12.18
C GLU A 247 -8.59 -30.99 -12.64
N ALA A 248 -8.07 -30.04 -13.43
CA ALA A 248 -8.77 -28.88 -13.96
C ALA A 248 -9.56 -28.10 -12.87
N ILE A 249 -8.99 -27.97 -11.67
CA ILE A 249 -9.71 -27.42 -10.50
C ILE A 249 -10.13 -25.95 -10.69
N ASP A 250 -9.35 -25.18 -11.45
CA ASP A 250 -9.60 -23.76 -11.70
C ASP A 250 -9.06 -23.30 -13.08
N SER A 251 -8.99 -24.23 -14.05
CA SER A 251 -8.36 -24.03 -15.36
C SER A 251 -8.92 -22.84 -16.14
N GLU A 252 -10.23 -22.60 -16.09
CA GLU A 252 -10.91 -21.49 -16.77
C GLU A 252 -10.44 -20.09 -16.29
N ARG A 253 -9.77 -20.00 -15.13
CA ARG A 253 -9.23 -18.76 -14.57
C ARG A 253 -7.75 -18.53 -14.90
N ILE A 254 -7.07 -19.48 -15.54
CA ILE A 254 -5.63 -19.36 -15.87
C ILE A 254 -5.39 -18.13 -16.75
N LEU A 255 -5.99 -18.07 -17.94
CA LEU A 255 -5.79 -16.95 -18.87
C LEU A 255 -6.17 -15.59 -18.28
N PRO A 256 -7.37 -15.38 -17.68
CA PRO A 256 -7.71 -14.11 -17.05
C PRO A 256 -6.73 -13.67 -15.96
N SER A 257 -6.20 -14.62 -15.17
CA SER A 257 -5.26 -14.32 -14.09
C SER A 257 -3.87 -13.97 -14.65
N LEU A 258 -3.41 -14.67 -15.69
CA LEU A 258 -2.14 -14.35 -16.35
C LEU A 258 -2.20 -12.98 -17.04
N HIS A 259 -3.30 -12.68 -17.75
CA HIS A 259 -3.50 -11.39 -18.43
C HIS A 259 -3.56 -10.21 -17.47
N SER A 260 -4.01 -10.40 -16.24
CA SER A 260 -4.06 -9.33 -15.24
C SER A 260 -2.71 -9.04 -14.60
N HIS A 261 -1.81 -10.03 -14.46
CA HIS A 261 -0.53 -9.88 -13.74
C HIS A 261 0.70 -9.76 -14.64
N PHE A 262 0.64 -10.21 -15.90
CA PHE A 262 1.80 -10.26 -16.79
C PHE A 262 1.61 -9.43 -18.06
N ASP A 263 2.74 -9.04 -18.67
CA ASP A 263 2.78 -8.63 -20.06
C ASP A 263 2.88 -9.89 -20.92
N VAL A 264 1.84 -10.19 -21.71
CA VAL A 264 1.87 -11.32 -22.65
C VAL A 264 2.71 -10.94 -23.86
N LEU A 265 3.82 -11.65 -24.08
CA LEU A 265 4.69 -11.43 -25.23
C LEU A 265 4.18 -12.22 -26.44
N ASP A 266 3.85 -13.49 -26.21
CA ASP A 266 3.28 -14.39 -27.21
C ASP A 266 2.21 -15.27 -26.56
N GLU A 267 1.09 -15.45 -27.26
CA GLU A 267 -0.01 -16.34 -26.89
C GLU A 267 -0.41 -17.14 -28.12
N ARG A 268 -0.25 -18.46 -28.04
CA ARG A 268 -0.41 -19.40 -29.15
C ARG A 268 -1.43 -20.47 -28.78
N PRO A 269 -2.73 -20.21 -28.98
CA PRO A 269 -3.74 -21.26 -28.85
C PRO A 269 -3.52 -22.33 -29.91
N TYR A 270 -3.51 -23.61 -29.52
CA TYR A 270 -3.18 -24.72 -30.42
C TYR A 270 -4.26 -25.82 -30.50
N GLY A 271 -5.47 -25.52 -30.02
CA GLY A 271 -6.66 -26.35 -30.16
C GLY A 271 -6.91 -27.28 -28.99
N GLY A 272 -7.32 -28.52 -29.30
CA GLY A 272 -7.68 -29.54 -28.33
C GLY A 272 -9.11 -29.43 -27.80
N ALA A 273 -9.93 -28.52 -28.31
CA ALA A 273 -11.33 -28.39 -27.90
C ALA A 273 -12.16 -29.66 -28.22
N LEU A 274 -11.83 -30.35 -29.31
CA LEU A 274 -12.46 -31.59 -29.76
C LEU A 274 -11.48 -32.75 -29.72
N LEU A 275 -10.26 -32.53 -30.24
CA LEU A 275 -9.27 -33.59 -30.45
C LEU A 275 -8.85 -34.24 -29.14
N HIS A 276 -8.64 -33.45 -28.08
CA HIS A 276 -8.33 -33.95 -26.74
C HIS A 276 -9.33 -35.03 -26.30
N ILE A 277 -10.63 -34.71 -26.40
CA ILE A 277 -11.70 -35.55 -25.89
C ILE A 277 -12.10 -36.67 -26.85
N ALA A 278 -12.02 -36.42 -28.16
CA ALA A 278 -12.31 -37.40 -29.20
C ALA A 278 -11.24 -38.50 -29.26
N LEU A 279 -9.96 -38.13 -29.19
CA LEU A 279 -8.82 -39.05 -29.33
C LEU A 279 -8.38 -39.70 -28.02
N SER A 280 -8.79 -39.17 -26.86
CA SER A 280 -8.56 -39.81 -25.56
C SER A 280 -9.03 -41.27 -25.55
N ASP A 281 -8.27 -42.17 -24.91
CA ASP A 281 -8.49 -43.63 -24.85
C ASP A 281 -8.37 -44.41 -26.18
N ILE A 282 -8.17 -43.73 -27.33
CA ILE A 282 -8.02 -44.36 -28.65
C ILE A 282 -6.72 -44.00 -29.35
N SER A 283 -5.80 -43.29 -28.67
CA SER A 283 -4.54 -42.82 -29.27
C SER A 283 -3.64 -43.94 -29.78
N GLN A 284 -3.67 -45.12 -29.15
CA GLN A 284 -2.92 -46.30 -29.55
C GLN A 284 -3.21 -46.80 -30.97
N ASN A 285 -4.35 -46.41 -31.55
CA ASN A 285 -4.73 -46.85 -32.89
C ASN A 285 -4.06 -46.03 -34.00
N PHE A 286 -3.44 -44.90 -33.66
CA PHE A 286 -2.85 -43.98 -34.63
C PHE A 286 -1.33 -44.13 -34.63
N ALA A 287 -0.79 -44.75 -35.67
CA ALA A 287 0.64 -44.83 -35.91
C ALA A 287 1.10 -43.69 -36.84
N ASP A 288 2.41 -43.52 -37.01
CA ASP A 288 2.98 -42.54 -37.94
C ASP A 288 3.02 -43.11 -39.38
N ASP A 289 1.86 -43.50 -39.88
CA ASP A 289 1.66 -44.07 -41.22
C ASP A 289 0.68 -43.20 -42.04
N PRO A 290 0.73 -43.25 -43.39
CA PRO A 290 -0.06 -42.37 -44.26
C PRO A 290 -1.58 -42.44 -44.03
N ASP A 291 -2.14 -43.61 -43.69
CA ASP A 291 -3.57 -43.76 -43.48
C ASP A 291 -3.99 -43.09 -42.17
N SER A 292 -3.23 -43.31 -41.10
CA SER A 292 -3.48 -42.69 -39.79
C SER A 292 -3.35 -41.17 -39.87
N VAL A 293 -2.32 -40.67 -40.58
CA VAL A 293 -2.10 -39.23 -40.80
C VAL A 293 -3.24 -38.61 -41.59
N ALA A 294 -3.76 -39.28 -42.64
CA ALA A 294 -4.88 -38.76 -43.43
C ALA A 294 -6.16 -38.60 -42.58
N VAL A 295 -6.47 -39.57 -41.72
CA VAL A 295 -7.61 -39.49 -40.80
C VAL A 295 -7.44 -38.35 -39.78
N LEU A 296 -6.24 -38.19 -39.24
CA LEU A 296 -5.94 -37.11 -38.30
C LEU A 296 -6.01 -35.75 -38.97
N GLN A 297 -5.54 -35.62 -40.21
CA GLN A 297 -5.61 -34.38 -40.97
C GLN A 297 -7.05 -33.92 -41.19
N GLU A 298 -7.97 -34.83 -41.53
CA GLU A 298 -9.40 -34.49 -41.61
C GLU A 298 -9.95 -34.04 -40.24
N ALA A 299 -9.53 -34.70 -39.15
CA ALA A 299 -9.94 -34.33 -37.80
C ALA A 299 -9.41 -32.94 -37.38
N PHE A 300 -8.19 -32.63 -37.78
CA PHE A 300 -7.52 -31.34 -37.56
C PHE A 300 -8.27 -30.21 -38.28
N GLU A 301 -8.59 -30.40 -39.55
CA GLU A 301 -9.34 -29.43 -40.36
C GLU A 301 -10.74 -29.15 -39.81
N ILE A 302 -11.40 -30.18 -39.25
CA ILE A 302 -12.70 -30.01 -38.59
C ILE A 302 -12.60 -29.13 -37.34
N GLU A 303 -11.60 -29.37 -36.47
CA GLU A 303 -11.40 -28.55 -35.28
C GLU A 303 -11.03 -27.10 -35.66
N ASP A 304 -10.12 -26.91 -36.62
CA ASP A 304 -9.72 -25.60 -37.12
C ASP A 304 -10.92 -24.80 -37.65
N ALA A 305 -11.73 -25.41 -38.51
CA ALA A 305 -12.91 -24.76 -39.06
C ALA A 305 -13.92 -24.33 -37.99
N LEU A 306 -14.06 -25.10 -36.90
CA LEU A 306 -14.96 -24.76 -35.79
C LEU A 306 -14.39 -23.64 -34.91
N MET A 307 -13.07 -23.62 -34.70
CA MET A 307 -12.39 -22.53 -34.00
C MET A 307 -12.44 -21.22 -34.80
N GLU A 308 -12.17 -21.26 -36.11
CA GLU A 308 -12.26 -20.10 -37.01
C GLU A 308 -13.67 -19.49 -37.05
N GLN A 309 -14.70 -20.33 -36.91
CA GLN A 309 -16.10 -19.88 -36.84
C GLN A 309 -16.52 -19.37 -35.46
N GLY A 310 -15.64 -19.43 -34.45
CA GLY A 310 -15.95 -19.08 -33.06
C GLY A 310 -17.01 -20.00 -32.42
N ARG A 311 -17.16 -21.23 -32.91
CA ARG A 311 -18.12 -22.20 -32.35
C ARG A 311 -17.57 -22.90 -31.11
N VAL A 312 -16.25 -23.01 -31.02
CA VAL A 312 -15.47 -23.55 -29.91
C VAL A 312 -14.19 -22.73 -29.77
N ASP A 313 -13.69 -22.56 -28.56
CA ASP A 313 -12.40 -21.93 -28.28
C ASP A 313 -11.33 -22.98 -28.06
N SER A 314 -10.06 -22.58 -28.12
CA SER A 314 -8.93 -23.46 -27.81
C SER A 314 -8.91 -23.85 -26.33
N ASP A 315 -8.82 -25.14 -26.04
CA ASP A 315 -8.71 -25.65 -24.68
C ASP A 315 -7.25 -25.70 -24.21
N PHE A 316 -6.29 -25.53 -25.13
CA PHE A 316 -4.87 -25.51 -24.83
C PHE A 316 -4.16 -24.29 -25.43
N VAL A 317 -3.12 -23.83 -24.74
CA VAL A 317 -2.40 -22.61 -25.12
C VAL A 317 -0.95 -22.68 -24.66
N ALA A 318 -0.04 -22.22 -25.52
CA ALA A 318 1.34 -21.92 -25.17
C ALA A 318 1.50 -20.40 -25.01
N LEU A 319 2.03 -19.94 -23.88
CA LEU A 319 2.29 -18.53 -23.62
C LEU A 319 3.74 -18.27 -23.20
N VAL A 320 4.24 -17.11 -23.62
CA VAL A 320 5.43 -16.50 -23.04
C VAL A 320 5.02 -15.15 -22.47
N CYS A 321 5.10 -15.05 -21.16
CA CYS A 321 4.73 -13.89 -20.37
C CYS A 321 5.99 -13.27 -19.76
N ARG A 322 6.03 -11.95 -19.68
CA ARG A 322 7.03 -11.21 -18.92
C ARG A 322 6.37 -10.66 -17.67
N LYS A 323 7.08 -10.71 -16.53
CA LYS A 323 6.66 -10.00 -15.31
C LYS A 323 6.28 -8.56 -15.68
N ARG A 324 5.03 -8.16 -15.40
CA ARG A 324 4.63 -6.77 -15.62
C ARG A 324 5.50 -5.97 -14.67
N THR A 325 6.46 -5.22 -15.20
CA THR A 325 7.12 -4.21 -14.39
C THR A 325 6.02 -3.25 -13.99
N ALA A 326 5.69 -3.20 -12.68
CA ALA A 326 4.85 -2.14 -12.16
C ALA A 326 5.37 -0.85 -12.80
N ARG A 327 4.57 -0.24 -13.69
CA ARG A 327 5.03 0.98 -14.35
C ARG A 327 5.33 1.92 -13.20
N GLY A 328 6.59 2.34 -13.14
CA GLY A 328 7.01 3.30 -12.12
C GLY A 328 6.07 4.49 -12.13
N PRO A 329 5.99 5.23 -11.03
CA PRO A 329 5.26 6.49 -11.00
C PRO A 329 5.51 7.30 -12.29
N LEU A 330 4.42 7.80 -12.90
CA LEU A 330 4.50 8.77 -14.01
C LEU A 330 5.12 10.09 -13.55
N VAL A 331 4.99 10.38 -12.25
CA VAL A 331 5.68 11.45 -11.54
C VAL A 331 6.09 10.91 -10.18
N ASP A 332 7.35 11.08 -9.81
CA ASP A 332 7.90 10.85 -8.49
C ASP A 332 8.78 12.04 -8.09
N ASP A 333 8.19 12.99 -7.39
CA ASP A 333 8.87 14.20 -6.95
C ASP A 333 9.20 14.12 -5.47
N ASP A 334 10.49 13.96 -5.16
CA ASP A 334 11.09 13.95 -3.83
C ASP A 334 11.79 15.29 -3.48
N PHE A 335 11.58 16.34 -4.28
CA PHE A 335 12.07 17.70 -4.05
C PHE A 335 13.56 17.82 -3.60
N PRO A 336 14.53 17.19 -4.29
CA PRO A 336 15.88 17.02 -3.76
C PRO A 336 16.78 18.25 -3.96
N ASP A 337 16.40 19.14 -4.87
CA ASP A 337 17.18 20.32 -5.23
C ASP A 337 16.61 21.55 -4.53
N PRO A 338 17.38 22.23 -3.66
CA PRO A 338 16.93 23.46 -3.02
C PRO A 338 16.56 24.54 -4.03
N LEU A 339 15.40 25.15 -3.86
CA LEU A 339 14.89 26.21 -4.73
C LEU A 339 14.40 27.38 -3.88
N PRO A 340 14.81 28.62 -4.20
CA PRO A 340 14.35 29.79 -3.46
C PRO A 340 12.86 30.08 -3.75
N PRO A 341 12.21 30.89 -2.89
CA PRO A 341 10.81 31.24 -3.06
C PRO A 341 10.49 31.80 -4.46
N GLY A 342 9.42 31.30 -5.09
CA GLY A 342 8.99 31.72 -6.43
C GLY A 342 9.67 31.00 -7.60
N GLN A 343 10.60 30.07 -7.35
CA GLN A 343 11.29 29.31 -8.42
C GLN A 343 10.83 27.85 -8.55
N VAL A 344 9.88 27.41 -7.73
CA VAL A 344 9.35 26.03 -7.79
C VAL A 344 8.52 25.82 -9.05
N VAL A 345 7.55 26.70 -9.31
CA VAL A 345 6.72 26.61 -10.52
C VAL A 345 7.58 26.93 -11.75
N GLY A 346 7.58 26.02 -12.72
CA GLY A 346 8.41 26.06 -13.92
C GLY A 346 9.69 25.22 -13.82
N SER A 347 10.07 24.77 -12.61
CA SER A 347 11.17 23.81 -12.43
C SER A 347 10.75 22.38 -12.77
N ARG A 348 11.66 21.41 -12.58
CA ARG A 348 11.43 19.99 -12.84
C ARG A 348 11.85 19.13 -11.66
N SER A 349 11.17 18.01 -11.47
CA SER A 349 11.58 16.90 -10.60
C SER A 349 12.75 16.11 -11.22
N ARG A 350 13.34 15.20 -10.44
CA ARG A 350 14.47 14.37 -10.87
C ARG A 350 14.14 13.46 -12.05
N ASP A 351 12.92 12.92 -12.09
CA ASP A 351 12.39 12.10 -13.19
C ASP A 351 11.98 12.94 -14.43
N GLY A 352 12.15 14.27 -14.35
CA GLY A 352 11.92 15.20 -15.46
C GLY A 352 10.49 15.74 -15.55
N ALA A 353 9.57 15.39 -14.65
CA ALA A 353 8.23 15.97 -14.63
C ALA A 353 8.29 17.49 -14.41
N ARG A 354 7.47 18.24 -15.16
CA ARG A 354 7.39 19.70 -15.00
C ARG A 354 6.50 20.03 -13.81
N ARG A 355 7.00 20.89 -12.91
CA ARG A 355 6.21 21.55 -11.87
C ARG A 355 5.42 22.72 -12.49
N GLY A 356 4.14 22.50 -12.76
CA GLY A 356 3.20 23.52 -13.27
C GLY A 356 2.52 24.30 -12.15
N GLY A 357 1.51 25.09 -12.52
CA GLY A 357 0.66 25.79 -11.56
C GLY A 357 0.91 27.31 -11.50
N THR A 358 0.73 27.89 -10.31
CA THR A 358 0.82 29.33 -10.03
C THR A 358 1.41 29.57 -8.64
N ASP A 359 2.49 30.36 -8.56
CA ASP A 359 3.01 30.89 -7.29
C ASP A 359 3.05 32.42 -7.34
N ARG A 360 1.88 33.04 -7.19
CA ARG A 360 1.67 34.47 -7.45
C ARG A 360 2.46 35.38 -6.49
N PHE A 361 2.68 34.91 -5.28
CA PHE A 361 3.29 35.69 -4.20
C PHE A 361 4.66 35.15 -3.79
N ALA A 362 5.27 34.27 -4.60
CA ALA A 362 6.56 33.65 -4.32
C ALA A 362 6.58 32.99 -2.93
N THR A 363 5.56 32.19 -2.62
CA THR A 363 5.42 31.48 -1.35
C THR A 363 5.99 30.06 -1.39
N MET A 364 6.25 29.50 -2.57
CA MET A 364 6.75 28.14 -2.70
C MET A 364 8.27 28.12 -2.83
N SER A 365 8.93 27.31 -2.01
CA SER A 365 10.37 27.03 -2.05
C SER A 365 10.63 25.55 -1.84
N VAL A 366 11.87 25.10 -2.07
CA VAL A 366 12.33 23.76 -1.71
C VAL A 366 13.52 23.89 -0.76
N ASP A 367 13.40 23.32 0.43
CA ASP A 367 14.47 23.18 1.41
C ASP A 367 14.30 21.88 2.19
N ASN A 368 15.41 21.30 2.69
CA ASN A 368 15.41 20.04 3.44
C ASN A 368 14.71 18.87 2.72
N ASP A 369 14.96 18.73 1.41
CA ASP A 369 14.35 17.71 0.54
C ASP A 369 12.81 17.71 0.57
N GLN A 370 12.21 18.89 0.79
CA GLN A 370 10.76 19.07 0.88
C GLN A 370 10.32 20.34 0.16
N LEU A 371 9.15 20.28 -0.48
CA LEU A 371 8.43 21.49 -0.85
C LEU A 371 7.93 22.20 0.40
N ARG A 372 8.17 23.50 0.45
CA ARG A 372 7.70 24.43 1.48
C ARG A 372 6.71 25.40 0.87
N ILE A 373 5.50 25.45 1.40
CA ILE A 373 4.50 26.47 1.05
C ILE A 373 4.37 27.42 2.24
N GLY A 374 4.87 28.64 2.05
CA GLY A 374 4.92 29.67 3.06
C GLY A 374 3.61 30.44 3.27
N TRP A 375 3.61 31.24 4.34
CA TRP A 375 2.54 32.17 4.68
C TRP A 375 2.04 33.03 3.50
N MET A 376 0.73 33.29 3.46
CA MET A 376 0.11 34.12 2.44
C MET A 376 -0.45 35.42 2.99
N GLU A 377 0.08 36.55 2.50
CA GLU A 377 -0.44 37.88 2.82
C GLU A 377 -1.83 38.13 2.22
N HIS A 378 -2.09 37.52 1.06
CA HIS A 378 -3.29 37.70 0.25
C HIS A 378 -3.92 36.36 -0.14
N PRO A 379 -4.54 35.66 0.82
CA PRO A 379 -5.17 34.37 0.58
C PRO A 379 -6.27 34.48 -0.46
N SER A 380 -6.25 33.52 -1.37
CA SER A 380 -7.10 33.47 -2.55
C SER A 380 -6.96 32.12 -3.21
N ARG A 381 -8.06 31.63 -3.78
CA ARG A 381 -8.03 30.42 -4.61
C ARG A 381 -7.21 30.70 -5.87
N GLY A 382 -6.29 29.80 -6.20
CA GLY A 382 -5.47 29.85 -7.41
C GLY A 382 -4.15 30.62 -7.29
N SER A 383 -3.83 31.22 -6.13
CA SER A 383 -2.59 32.00 -5.99
C SER A 383 -1.37 31.18 -5.57
N SER A 384 -1.59 30.00 -4.96
CA SER A 384 -0.56 29.07 -4.54
C SER A 384 -0.98 27.65 -4.95
N VAL A 385 -0.62 27.27 -6.16
CA VAL A 385 -0.99 26.02 -6.84
C VAL A 385 0.26 25.38 -7.42
N LEU A 386 0.55 24.15 -7.03
CA LEU A 386 1.53 23.29 -7.69
C LEU A 386 0.78 22.20 -8.43
N SER A 387 1.16 21.93 -9.67
CA SER A 387 0.50 20.89 -10.45
C SER A 387 1.42 20.08 -11.36
N TYR A 388 0.97 18.88 -11.70
CA TYR A 388 1.64 17.97 -12.63
C TYR A 388 0.65 17.50 -13.70
N GLY A 389 1.17 17.12 -14.87
CA GLY A 389 0.39 16.65 -16.02
C GLY A 389 0.58 17.52 -17.27
N PRO A 390 -0.31 17.40 -18.26
CA PRO A 390 -1.57 16.67 -18.24
C PRO A 390 -1.39 15.13 -18.28
N PHE A 391 -2.33 14.42 -17.68
CA PHE A 391 -2.48 12.97 -17.77
C PHE A 391 -3.80 12.61 -18.47
N ALA A 392 -3.87 11.46 -19.11
CA ALA A 392 -5.09 11.01 -19.80
C ALA A 392 -6.12 10.50 -18.78
N GLY A 393 -7.32 11.08 -18.78
CA GLY A 393 -8.39 10.74 -17.84
C GLY A 393 -9.25 9.54 -18.23
N ASP A 394 -8.99 8.93 -19.40
CA ASP A 394 -9.60 7.68 -19.84
C ASP A 394 -9.02 6.44 -19.13
N ARG A 395 -8.01 6.64 -18.28
CA ARG A 395 -7.37 5.60 -17.48
C ARG A 395 -7.54 5.89 -16.00
N PRO A 396 -7.66 4.86 -15.16
CA PRO A 396 -7.58 5.03 -13.72
C PRO A 396 -6.25 5.67 -13.30
N MET A 397 -6.30 6.66 -12.40
CA MET A 397 -5.15 7.42 -11.94
C MET A 397 -5.20 7.62 -10.43
N THR A 398 -4.05 7.47 -9.76
CA THR A 398 -3.89 7.75 -8.33
C THR A 398 -2.85 8.86 -8.13
N LEU A 399 -3.23 9.88 -7.36
CA LEU A 399 -2.35 10.92 -6.84
C LEU A 399 -2.09 10.60 -5.37
N ALA A 400 -0.85 10.23 -5.04
CA ALA A 400 -0.39 10.03 -3.67
C ALA A 400 0.51 11.20 -3.24
N VAL A 401 0.25 11.76 -2.06
CA VAL A 401 1.02 12.89 -1.52
C VAL A 401 1.31 12.64 -0.04
N ARG A 402 2.57 12.80 0.34
CA ARG A 402 2.99 12.84 1.75
C ARG A 402 3.29 14.27 2.16
N PHE A 403 2.67 14.73 3.23
CA PHE A 403 2.68 16.14 3.60
C PHE A 403 2.45 16.36 5.10
N LEU A 404 2.77 17.57 5.53
CA LEU A 404 2.42 18.13 6.83
C LEU A 404 1.75 19.49 6.59
N ASN A 405 0.46 19.59 6.90
CA ASN A 405 -0.25 20.84 6.73
C ASN A 405 0.25 21.90 7.74
N GLY A 406 0.40 23.15 7.33
CA GLY A 406 0.97 24.19 8.19
C GLY A 406 0.10 24.54 9.40
N LEU A 407 -1.20 24.81 9.21
CA LEU A 407 -2.15 25.05 10.31
C LEU A 407 -3.56 24.65 9.90
N THR A 408 -4.14 23.68 10.59
CA THR A 408 -5.50 23.17 10.32
C THR A 408 -6.61 24.18 10.62
N THR A 409 -6.33 25.25 11.36
CA THR A 409 -7.30 26.29 11.77
C THR A 409 -7.24 27.58 10.95
N SER A 410 -6.40 27.68 9.91
CA SER A 410 -6.29 28.95 9.14
C SER A 410 -7.53 29.22 8.28
N GLN A 411 -8.12 30.41 8.42
CA GLN A 411 -9.28 30.89 7.65
C GLN A 411 -9.31 32.41 7.55
N SER A 412 -10.04 32.92 6.54
CA SER A 412 -10.16 34.36 6.27
C SER A 412 -11.36 35.06 6.92
N ASP A 413 -12.12 34.37 7.77
CA ASP A 413 -13.33 34.92 8.40
C ASP A 413 -13.00 36.05 9.41
N TRP A 414 -13.41 37.27 9.07
CA TRP A 414 -13.26 38.47 9.88
C TRP A 414 -13.97 38.39 11.24
N ARG A 415 -14.94 37.48 11.42
CA ARG A 415 -15.65 37.31 12.70
C ARG A 415 -14.77 36.71 13.79
N VAL A 416 -13.69 36.02 13.42
CA VAL A 416 -12.75 35.38 14.34
C VAL A 416 -11.63 36.34 14.78
N GLU A 417 -11.46 37.49 14.10
CA GLU A 417 -10.56 38.56 14.57
C GLU A 417 -11.17 39.28 15.80
N GLY A 418 -10.55 39.14 16.97
CA GLY A 418 -10.93 39.91 18.16
C GLY A 418 -10.77 41.42 17.96
N ARG A 419 -11.65 42.24 18.56
CA ARG A 419 -11.68 43.72 18.45
C ARG A 419 -10.32 44.42 18.67
N ARG A 420 -9.43 43.85 19.50
CA ARG A 420 -8.08 44.41 19.77
C ARG A 420 -7.10 44.17 18.61
N ALA A 421 -7.25 43.07 17.88
CA ALA A 421 -6.45 42.76 16.70
C ALA A 421 -6.85 43.65 15.51
N MET A 422 -8.15 43.92 15.36
CA MET A 422 -8.66 44.95 14.43
C MET A 422 -8.02 46.32 14.70
N LEU A 423 -7.84 46.69 15.98
CA LEU A 423 -7.25 47.96 16.39
C LEU A 423 -5.72 48.02 16.22
N ARG A 424 -4.99 46.91 16.42
CA ARG A 424 -3.53 46.85 16.15
C ARG A 424 -3.22 46.90 14.66
N ARG A 425 -4.03 46.24 13.82
CA ARG A 425 -3.96 46.35 12.37
C ARG A 425 -4.30 47.76 11.87
N TRP A 426 -5.15 48.49 12.60
CA TRP A 426 -5.37 49.92 12.39
C TRP A 426 -4.14 50.79 12.71
N SER A 427 -3.31 50.38 13.68
CA SER A 427 -2.10 51.12 14.07
C SER A 427 -0.88 50.84 13.19
N ALA A 428 -0.85 49.70 12.50
CA ALA A 428 0.18 49.35 11.52
C ALA A 428 -0.36 49.59 10.09
N THR A 429 -0.12 50.80 9.58
CA THR A 429 -0.27 51.24 8.17
C THR A 429 -1.67 51.28 7.53
N LEU A 430 -2.16 52.49 7.23
CA LEU A 430 -3.24 52.77 6.27
C LEU A 430 -2.64 53.31 4.93
N PRO A 431 -3.31 53.20 3.75
CA PRO A 431 -4.73 52.86 3.56
C PRO A 431 -5.01 51.75 2.51
N ARG A 432 -6.17 51.08 2.62
CA ARG A 432 -7.11 50.80 1.50
C ARG A 432 -8.33 49.99 1.98
N GLY A 433 -9.45 50.70 2.22
CA GLY A 433 -10.84 50.19 2.22
C GLY A 433 -11.19 48.98 3.09
N PRO A 434 -12.48 48.70 3.32
CA PRO A 434 -12.88 47.38 3.79
C PRO A 434 -12.64 46.38 2.65
N LEU A 435 -11.51 45.68 2.68
CA LEU A 435 -11.33 44.49 1.84
C LEU A 435 -12.35 43.45 2.31
N ARG A 436 -13.48 43.34 1.59
CA ARG A 436 -14.32 42.14 1.64
C ARG A 436 -13.49 41.00 1.05
N ARG A 437 -12.69 40.34 1.89
CA ARG A 437 -12.04 39.07 1.50
C ARG A 437 -13.14 38.01 1.36
N PRO A 438 -13.08 37.15 0.34
CA PRO A 438 -13.95 35.98 0.28
C PRO A 438 -13.71 35.11 1.52
N GLU A 439 -14.76 34.49 2.03
CA GLU A 439 -14.68 33.53 3.13
C GLU A 439 -13.99 32.25 2.60
N LEU A 440 -12.77 32.03 3.05
CA LEU A 440 -11.92 30.90 2.67
C LEU A 440 -11.62 30.11 3.94
N ARG A 441 -12.06 28.85 3.93
CA ARG A 441 -11.83 27.90 5.01
C ARG A 441 -11.06 26.67 4.56
N ASP A 442 -11.09 26.38 3.27
CA ASP A 442 -10.32 25.28 2.68
C ASP A 442 -8.85 25.71 2.67
N ASN A 443 -8.04 25.04 3.48
CA ASN A 443 -6.67 25.38 3.83
C ASN A 443 -5.68 24.72 2.87
N LEU A 444 -5.70 23.39 2.82
CA LEU A 444 -4.87 22.58 1.92
C LEU A 444 -5.79 21.63 1.14
N VAL A 445 -5.66 21.65 -0.18
CA VAL A 445 -6.45 20.84 -1.12
C VAL A 445 -5.50 20.03 -1.98
N ILE A 446 -5.69 18.71 -2.00
CA ILE A 446 -4.87 17.78 -2.78
C ILE A 446 -5.80 16.92 -3.62
N GLY A 447 -5.63 16.93 -4.95
CA GLY A 447 -6.51 16.16 -5.82
C GLY A 447 -6.36 16.41 -7.30
N TRP A 448 -7.35 15.94 -8.04
CA TRP A 448 -7.43 15.94 -9.49
C TRP A 448 -8.30 17.08 -10.00
N TYR A 449 -7.81 17.79 -11.03
CA TYR A 449 -8.52 18.86 -11.72
C TYR A 449 -8.46 18.67 -13.24
N ALA A 450 -9.41 19.28 -13.96
CA ALA A 450 -9.45 19.25 -15.41
C ALA A 450 -8.43 20.20 -16.07
N ARG A 451 -7.78 21.07 -15.29
CA ARG A 451 -6.85 22.10 -15.77
C ARG A 451 -5.64 22.25 -14.84
N GLU A 452 -4.51 22.66 -15.40
CA GLU A 452 -3.25 22.91 -14.66
C GLU A 452 -3.43 23.92 -13.52
N ASN A 453 -4.22 24.96 -13.76
CA ASN A 453 -4.55 26.02 -12.81
C ASN A 453 -6.07 26.06 -12.63
N PRO A 454 -6.60 25.54 -11.50
CA PRO A 454 -8.04 25.55 -11.24
C PRO A 454 -8.59 26.98 -11.18
N ALA A 455 -9.75 27.21 -11.79
CA ALA A 455 -10.44 28.48 -11.57
C ALA A 455 -10.92 28.60 -10.11
N PRO A 456 -11.07 29.82 -9.56
CA PRO A 456 -11.47 29.99 -8.16
C PRO A 456 -12.76 29.26 -7.77
N ASP A 457 -13.72 29.13 -8.66
CA ASP A 457 -15.01 28.47 -8.39
C ASP A 457 -15.09 27.04 -8.95
N GLU A 458 -13.99 26.51 -9.51
CA GLU A 458 -13.95 25.18 -10.08
C GLU A 458 -13.96 24.09 -9.01
N HIS A 459 -14.87 23.14 -9.15
CA HIS A 459 -14.87 21.94 -8.34
C HIS A 459 -13.77 20.97 -8.80
N PRO A 460 -13.05 20.30 -7.88
CA PRO A 460 -12.13 19.24 -8.25
C PRO A 460 -12.90 18.08 -8.91
N VAL A 461 -12.21 17.33 -9.77
CA VAL A 461 -12.69 16.01 -10.20
C VAL A 461 -12.82 15.12 -8.96
N ALA A 462 -11.77 15.07 -8.14
CA ALA A 462 -11.77 14.50 -6.80
C ALA A 462 -10.62 15.11 -5.98
N ALA A 463 -10.85 15.50 -4.73
CA ALA A 463 -9.81 16.03 -3.86
C ALA A 463 -10.11 15.79 -2.37
N VAL A 464 -9.06 15.57 -1.60
CA VAL A 464 -9.09 15.71 -0.14
C VAL A 464 -8.85 17.18 0.22
N ILE A 465 -9.59 17.65 1.23
CA ILE A 465 -9.60 19.05 1.65
C ILE A 465 -9.44 19.12 3.17
N HIS A 466 -8.33 19.72 3.60
CA HIS A 466 -8.13 20.16 4.97
C HIS A 466 -8.80 21.52 5.12
N ARG A 467 -9.71 21.65 6.07
CA ARG A 467 -10.52 22.85 6.25
C ARG A 467 -10.44 23.34 7.70
N ALA A 468 -10.46 24.65 7.90
CA ALA A 468 -10.57 25.24 9.22
C ALA A 468 -11.92 24.94 9.89
N GLY A 469 -11.85 24.38 11.10
CA GLY A 469 -13.00 24.20 11.99
C GLY A 469 -13.37 25.51 12.71
N ASP A 470 -14.60 25.59 13.23
CA ASP A 470 -15.05 26.76 14.00
C ASP A 470 -14.40 26.82 15.39
N HIS A 471 -14.55 25.75 16.17
CA HIS A 471 -14.08 25.65 17.56
C HIS A 471 -13.24 24.39 17.83
N GLN A 472 -12.93 23.61 16.79
CA GLN A 472 -12.22 22.34 16.85
C GLN A 472 -10.85 22.40 16.13
N ALA A 473 -10.04 21.35 16.25
CA ALA A 473 -8.70 21.22 15.65
C ALA A 473 -8.66 21.52 14.13
N GLY A 474 -9.69 21.13 13.40
CA GLY A 474 -9.82 21.28 11.94
C GLY A 474 -10.75 20.21 11.38
N GLU A 475 -11.15 20.31 10.12
CA GLU A 475 -12.03 19.35 9.46
C GLU A 475 -11.35 18.69 8.25
N LEU A 476 -11.59 17.40 8.07
CA LEU A 476 -11.18 16.65 6.87
C LEU A 476 -12.40 16.37 6.01
N TRP A 477 -12.30 16.70 4.73
CA TRP A 477 -13.37 16.51 3.75
C TRP A 477 -12.86 15.80 2.51
N PHE A 478 -13.74 15.03 1.87
CA PHE A 478 -13.52 14.51 0.52
C PHE A 478 -14.58 15.08 -0.41
N GLN A 479 -14.14 15.62 -1.55
CA GLN A 479 -15.01 16.24 -2.55
C GLN A 479 -14.74 15.64 -3.92
N ALA A 480 -15.80 15.26 -4.64
CA ALA A 480 -15.71 14.85 -6.04
C ALA A 480 -16.84 15.51 -6.84
N GLY A 481 -16.47 16.39 -7.78
CA GLY A 481 -17.40 17.32 -8.41
C GLY A 481 -18.15 18.17 -7.37
N ALA A 482 -19.47 18.24 -7.50
CA ALA A 482 -20.33 18.98 -6.56
C ALA A 482 -20.61 18.21 -5.25
N SER A 483 -20.32 16.91 -5.21
CA SER A 483 -20.57 16.06 -4.04
C SER A 483 -19.42 16.18 -3.05
N ARG A 484 -19.73 16.40 -1.78
CA ARG A 484 -18.73 16.57 -0.72
C ARG A 484 -19.20 15.92 0.57
N VAL A 485 -18.28 15.24 1.27
CA VAL A 485 -18.54 14.55 2.54
C VAL A 485 -17.51 14.97 3.59
N ARG A 486 -17.97 15.22 4.82
CA ARG A 486 -17.07 15.48 5.97
C ARG A 486 -16.71 14.14 6.59
N LEU A 487 -15.41 13.87 6.66
CA LEU A 487 -14.86 12.63 7.21
C LEU A 487 -14.55 12.76 8.69
N CYS A 488 -14.11 13.96 9.10
CA CYS A 488 -13.64 14.23 10.45
C CYS A 488 -13.79 15.72 10.76
N ASP A 489 -14.03 16.08 12.02
CA ASP A 489 -14.10 17.47 12.52
C ASP A 489 -13.09 17.75 13.64
N ASN A 490 -12.07 16.91 13.75
CA ASN A 490 -11.03 16.99 14.77
C ASN A 490 -9.63 16.66 14.19
N LEU A 491 -9.32 17.27 13.06
CA LEU A 491 -8.11 17.05 12.29
C LEU A 491 -6.86 17.51 13.03
N GLN A 492 -6.01 16.54 13.37
CA GLN A 492 -4.73 16.76 14.04
C GLN A 492 -3.69 17.39 13.11
N ASN A 493 -2.73 18.09 13.70
CA ASN A 493 -1.67 18.75 12.96
C ASN A 493 -0.41 17.86 12.91
N ILE A 494 -0.53 16.75 12.20
CA ILE A 494 0.45 15.65 12.13
C ILE A 494 0.74 15.24 10.67
N PRO A 495 1.95 14.72 10.38
CA PRO A 495 2.30 14.14 9.09
C PRO A 495 1.26 13.15 8.60
N SER A 496 0.87 13.30 7.35
CA SER A 496 -0.21 12.53 6.74
C SER A 496 0.18 12.14 5.32
N THR A 497 -0.31 11.01 4.87
CA THR A 497 -0.25 10.62 3.46
C THR A 497 -1.67 10.41 2.96
N CYS A 498 -2.00 10.93 1.79
CA CYS A 498 -3.28 10.66 1.14
C CYS A 498 -3.06 10.13 -0.27
N ALA A 499 -3.95 9.25 -0.72
CA ALA A 499 -4.04 8.80 -2.10
C ALA A 499 -5.45 9.07 -2.63
N VAL A 500 -5.56 9.92 -3.65
CA VAL A 500 -6.82 10.22 -4.34
C VAL A 500 -6.83 9.47 -5.66
N THR A 501 -7.72 8.49 -5.78
CA THR A 501 -7.88 7.68 -7.00
C THR A 501 -9.11 8.11 -7.76
N VAL A 502 -8.98 8.29 -9.07
CA VAL A 502 -10.08 8.52 -10.00
C VAL A 502 -10.07 7.38 -11.03
N ARG A 503 -11.20 6.69 -11.16
CA ARG A 503 -11.45 5.61 -12.12
C ARG A 503 -12.83 5.83 -12.76
N GLU A 504 -13.18 5.01 -13.75
CA GLU A 504 -14.49 5.14 -14.40
C GLU A 504 -15.63 5.01 -13.38
N GLY A 505 -16.44 6.05 -13.24
CA GLY A 505 -17.61 6.07 -12.37
C GLY A 505 -17.34 6.28 -10.86
N LEU A 506 -16.08 6.35 -10.42
CA LEU A 506 -15.74 6.34 -9.00
C LEU A 506 -14.49 7.17 -8.66
N ALA A 507 -14.59 7.92 -7.56
CA ALA A 507 -13.46 8.57 -6.90
C ALA A 507 -13.31 8.03 -5.49
N GLU A 508 -12.08 7.74 -5.07
CA GLU A 508 -11.78 7.16 -3.76
C GLU A 508 -10.64 7.91 -3.08
N LEU A 509 -10.75 8.02 -1.77
CA LEU A 509 -9.73 8.58 -0.90
C LEU A 509 -9.23 7.51 0.05
N HIS A 510 -7.93 7.27 0.03
CA HIS A 510 -7.23 6.60 1.12
C HIS A 510 -6.35 7.61 1.86
N GLY A 511 -6.12 7.38 3.15
CA GLY A 511 -5.27 8.27 3.92
C GLY A 511 -4.78 7.65 5.22
N TRP A 512 -3.53 7.95 5.53
CA TRP A 512 -2.77 7.35 6.62
C TRP A 512 -2.04 8.42 7.44
N SER A 513 -1.95 8.20 8.73
CA SER A 513 -1.15 8.97 9.68
C SER A 513 -0.73 8.08 10.85
N TYR A 514 -0.14 8.64 11.91
CA TYR A 514 0.28 7.89 13.09
C TYR A 514 -0.84 6.97 13.63
N PRO A 515 -0.50 5.79 14.18
CA PRO A 515 -1.44 4.99 14.93
C PRO A 515 -2.16 5.82 16.01
N GLY A 516 -3.49 5.72 16.06
CA GLY A 516 -4.33 6.49 16.97
C GLY A 516 -4.71 7.88 16.46
N ALA A 517 -4.29 8.29 15.25
CA ALA A 517 -4.85 9.49 14.61
C ALA A 517 -6.37 9.35 14.41
N ALA A 518 -7.12 10.43 14.64
CA ALA A 518 -8.57 10.44 14.62
C ALA A 518 -9.16 10.38 13.19
N CYS A 519 -8.50 11.02 12.22
CA CYS A 519 -9.06 11.23 10.88
C CYS A 519 -8.45 10.37 9.78
N TYR A 520 -7.37 9.65 10.07
CA TYR A 520 -6.63 8.83 9.11
C TYR A 520 -6.47 7.41 9.63
N ARG A 521 -6.22 6.46 8.73
CA ARG A 521 -5.93 5.09 9.10
C ARG A 521 -4.48 4.92 9.57
N SER A 522 -4.22 3.79 10.22
CA SER A 522 -2.85 3.36 10.54
C SER A 522 -2.14 2.85 9.28
N PRO A 523 -0.81 3.00 9.15
CA PRO A 523 -0.05 2.47 8.02
C PRO A 523 -0.33 0.99 7.79
N GLY A 524 -0.48 0.60 6.52
CA GLY A 524 -0.80 -0.77 6.10
C GLY A 524 -2.30 -1.08 5.99
N ASP A 525 -3.19 -0.19 6.45
CA ASP A 525 -4.63 -0.33 6.20
C ASP A 525 -4.94 -0.07 4.71
N THR A 526 -5.69 -0.98 4.07
CA THR A 526 -6.04 -0.85 2.66
C THR A 526 -7.44 -0.27 2.43
N GLU A 527 -8.23 -0.05 3.48
CA GLU A 527 -9.59 0.48 3.34
C GLU A 527 -9.58 1.95 2.91
N ALA A 528 -10.54 2.32 2.06
CA ALA A 528 -10.78 3.71 1.70
C ALA A 528 -11.42 4.46 2.88
N LEU A 529 -11.00 5.71 3.09
CA LEU A 529 -11.66 6.64 4.00
C LEU A 529 -13.03 7.08 3.48
N ALA A 530 -13.16 7.21 2.15
CA ALA A 530 -14.42 7.49 1.48
C ALA A 530 -14.36 7.18 -0.02
N SER A 531 -15.52 6.87 -0.58
CA SER A 531 -15.72 6.70 -2.02
C SER A 531 -16.95 7.51 -2.46
N ILE A 532 -16.84 8.22 -3.58
CA ILE A 532 -17.91 9.04 -4.16
C ILE A 532 -18.09 8.63 -5.62
N SER A 533 -19.32 8.30 -6.02
CA SER A 533 -19.65 8.07 -7.43
C SER A 533 -19.52 9.35 -8.24
N ILE A 534 -18.83 9.27 -9.37
CA ILE A 534 -18.61 10.39 -10.29
C ILE A 534 -19.08 10.04 -11.70
N GLY A 535 -19.28 11.07 -12.53
CA GLY A 535 -19.43 10.87 -13.98
C GLY A 535 -18.10 10.47 -14.63
N PRO A 536 -18.07 10.32 -15.98
CA PRO A 536 -16.82 10.10 -16.69
C PRO A 536 -15.82 11.24 -16.41
N ALA A 537 -14.57 10.87 -16.17
CA ALA A 537 -13.49 11.82 -15.96
C ALA A 537 -13.27 12.66 -17.23
N PRO A 538 -12.80 13.91 -17.10
CA PRO A 538 -12.41 14.73 -18.24
C PRO A 538 -11.26 14.08 -19.03
N GLU A 539 -11.13 14.38 -20.32
CA GLU A 539 -10.06 13.84 -21.18
C GLU A 539 -8.65 14.06 -20.60
N THR A 540 -8.47 15.18 -19.89
CA THR A 540 -7.21 15.53 -19.24
C THR A 540 -7.38 15.72 -17.75
N LEU A 541 -6.46 15.15 -17.00
CA LEU A 541 -6.33 15.28 -15.55
C LEU A 541 -5.01 15.96 -15.19
N HIS A 542 -5.07 16.83 -14.19
CA HIS A 542 -3.91 17.43 -13.56
C HIS A 542 -3.92 17.06 -12.08
N ALA A 543 -2.79 16.56 -11.59
CA ALA A 543 -2.57 16.38 -10.16
C ALA A 543 -2.23 17.74 -9.56
N VAL A 544 -2.95 18.17 -8.53
CA VAL A 544 -2.87 19.53 -7.97
C VAL A 544 -2.73 19.49 -6.46
N ILE A 545 -1.80 20.29 -5.95
CA ILE A 545 -1.70 20.71 -4.55
C ILE A 545 -1.98 22.21 -4.51
N HIS A 546 -3.02 22.61 -3.78
CA HIS A 546 -3.51 23.97 -3.73
C HIS A 546 -3.67 24.40 -2.28
N GLN A 547 -3.05 25.53 -1.93
CA GLN A 547 -3.16 26.14 -0.61
C GLN A 547 -3.88 27.50 -0.76
N PRO A 548 -5.21 27.59 -0.56
CA PRO A 548 -5.94 28.85 -0.68
C PRO A 548 -5.72 29.82 0.50
N VAL A 549 -5.53 29.28 1.70
CA VAL A 549 -5.29 30.04 2.94
C VAL A 549 -4.22 29.37 3.82
N LEU A 550 -3.33 30.17 4.42
CA LEU A 550 -2.32 29.72 5.38
C LEU A 550 -1.87 30.88 6.28
N GLY A 551 -1.93 30.68 7.61
CA GLY A 551 -1.40 31.55 8.66
C GLY A 551 -2.11 32.91 8.87
N GLU A 552 -3.43 32.97 8.66
CA GLU A 552 -4.23 34.17 8.93
C GLU A 552 -4.52 34.44 10.42
N VAL A 553 -4.24 33.51 11.33
CA VAL A 553 -4.53 33.64 12.77
C VAL A 553 -3.31 34.11 13.58
N PHE A 554 -2.46 34.99 13.02
CA PHE A 554 -1.24 35.54 13.67
C PHE A 554 -0.05 34.59 13.85
N TYR A 555 -0.20 33.31 13.51
CA TYR A 555 0.90 32.34 13.54
C TYR A 555 1.29 31.95 12.12
N ARG A 556 2.59 31.86 11.88
CA ARG A 556 3.17 31.56 10.57
C ARG A 556 3.89 30.23 10.66
N VAL A 557 3.28 29.22 10.06
CA VAL A 557 3.79 27.84 10.04
C VAL A 557 3.56 27.32 8.64
N ASP A 558 4.59 26.73 8.07
CA ASP A 558 4.58 26.38 6.66
C ASP A 558 4.01 24.98 6.45
N THR A 559 3.36 24.81 5.30
CA THR A 559 2.98 23.47 4.82
C THR A 559 4.21 22.81 4.20
N ARG A 560 4.48 21.57 4.57
CA ARG A 560 5.52 20.72 3.97
C ARG A 560 4.92 19.66 3.08
N VAL A 561 5.53 19.41 1.92
CA VAL A 561 5.22 18.25 1.08
C VAL A 561 6.51 17.51 0.80
N ASP A 562 6.58 16.27 1.24
CA ASP A 562 7.79 15.44 1.17
C ASP A 562 7.90 14.72 -0.15
N ARG A 563 6.76 14.25 -0.67
CA ARG A 563 6.73 13.44 -1.88
C ARG A 563 5.41 13.55 -2.61
N VAL A 564 5.47 13.61 -3.93
CA VAL A 564 4.30 13.54 -4.81
C VAL A 564 4.49 12.39 -5.79
N GLN A 565 3.52 11.49 -5.85
CA GLN A 565 3.48 10.42 -6.84
C GLN A 565 2.19 10.45 -7.66
N VAL A 566 2.33 10.30 -8.97
CA VAL A 566 1.23 10.04 -9.89
C VAL A 566 1.43 8.68 -10.52
N ILE A 567 0.46 7.78 -10.37
CA ILE A 567 0.60 6.39 -10.80
C ILE A 567 -0.67 5.97 -11.57
N PRO A 568 -0.57 5.21 -12.67
CA PRO A 568 -1.72 4.54 -13.25
C PRO A 568 -2.31 3.57 -12.23
N ALA A 569 -3.60 3.66 -11.95
CA ALA A 569 -4.25 2.85 -10.93
C ALA A 569 -4.74 1.52 -11.53
N GLU A 570 -3.88 0.51 -11.61
CA GLU A 570 -4.36 -0.86 -11.84
C GLU A 570 -4.95 -1.41 -10.53
N ASP A 571 -6.10 -2.09 -10.58
CA ASP A 571 -6.73 -2.65 -9.38
C ASP A 571 -5.98 -3.91 -8.91
N PRO A 572 -5.67 -4.07 -7.60
CA PRO A 572 -5.82 -3.12 -6.48
C PRO A 572 -4.60 -2.18 -6.32
N LEU A 573 -4.73 -1.14 -5.47
CA LEU A 573 -3.70 -0.13 -5.15
C LEU A 573 -2.27 -0.68 -5.33
N PRO A 574 -1.50 -0.17 -6.30
CA PRO A 574 -0.35 -0.89 -6.81
C PRO A 574 0.75 -1.03 -5.75
N ALA A 575 1.50 -2.14 -5.81
CA ALA A 575 2.64 -2.40 -4.93
C ALA A 575 3.70 -1.28 -4.95
N THR A 576 3.73 -0.42 -5.99
CA THR A 576 4.57 0.78 -6.04
C THR A 576 4.24 1.81 -4.96
N LEU A 577 3.01 1.87 -4.48
CA LEU A 577 2.65 2.73 -3.35
C LEU A 577 3.21 2.21 -2.02
N SER A 578 3.64 0.95 -1.94
CA SER A 578 4.28 0.42 -0.73
C SER A 578 5.50 1.28 -0.37
N GLN A 579 6.27 1.79 -1.34
CA GLN A 579 7.43 2.65 -1.04
C GLN A 579 7.07 4.02 -0.45
N VAL A 580 5.86 4.55 -0.72
CA VAL A 580 5.35 5.78 -0.07
C VAL A 580 4.80 5.48 1.31
N PHE A 581 4.23 4.28 1.51
CA PHE A 581 3.57 3.86 2.75
C PHE A 581 4.49 3.11 3.73
N ASP A 582 5.65 2.60 3.28
CA ASP A 582 6.59 1.81 4.08
C ASP A 582 7.56 2.68 4.90
N GLN A 583 7.69 3.98 4.58
CA GLN A 583 8.46 4.91 5.41
C GLN A 583 7.65 5.31 6.64
N ARG A 584 8.07 4.80 7.80
CA ARG A 584 7.54 5.23 9.10
C ARG A 584 7.89 6.70 9.33
N TRP A 585 6.89 7.49 9.71
CA TRP A 585 7.14 8.82 10.30
C TRP A 585 7.99 8.67 11.55
N TRP A 586 8.60 9.77 12.00
CA TRP A 586 9.32 9.78 13.26
C TRP A 586 8.36 9.60 14.44
N ASP A 587 8.17 8.35 14.84
CA ASP A 587 7.36 7.93 15.98
C ASP A 587 8.27 7.25 17.02
N PRO A 588 9.00 8.02 17.85
CA PRO A 588 9.97 7.46 18.77
C PRO A 588 9.28 6.58 19.82
N GLU A 589 9.71 5.32 19.93
CA GLU A 589 9.22 4.45 21.00
C GLU A 589 9.82 4.87 22.35
N PRO A 590 8.99 4.93 23.42
CA PRO A 590 9.49 5.23 24.76
C PRO A 590 10.38 4.09 25.25
N GLY A 591 11.65 4.40 25.51
CA GLY A 591 12.64 3.49 26.07
C GLY A 591 12.68 3.48 27.58
N ASP A 592 13.90 3.32 28.11
CA ASP A 592 14.14 3.22 29.55
C ASP A 592 13.81 4.54 30.25
N VAL A 593 13.28 4.43 31.47
CA VAL A 593 13.02 5.59 32.33
C VAL A 593 14.36 6.16 32.78
N LEU A 594 14.61 7.42 32.43
CA LEU A 594 15.81 8.16 32.82
C LEU A 594 15.65 8.80 34.20
N LEU A 595 14.47 9.38 34.44
CA LEU A 595 14.09 9.97 35.72
C LEU A 595 12.56 9.98 35.87
N ARG A 596 12.11 10.02 37.12
CA ARG A 596 10.70 10.07 37.50
C ARG A 596 10.56 10.82 38.82
N ASP A 597 9.52 11.62 38.93
CA ASP A 597 9.11 12.30 40.15
C ASP A 597 7.58 12.27 40.29
N ASP A 598 7.10 11.68 41.38
CA ASP A 598 5.69 11.66 41.76
C ASP A 598 5.35 12.82 42.73
N PHE A 599 6.30 13.73 42.99
CA PHE A 599 6.16 14.93 43.82
C PHE A 599 5.73 14.67 45.28
N GLU A 600 6.11 13.51 45.81
CA GLU A 600 5.88 13.12 47.20
C GLU A 600 6.67 14.00 48.18
N GLY A 601 6.17 14.14 49.41
CA GLY A 601 6.84 14.88 50.49
C GLY A 601 6.15 16.19 50.89
N SER A 602 6.85 17.03 51.65
CA SER A 602 6.29 18.26 52.22
C SER A 602 6.17 19.39 51.18
N GLU A 603 5.20 20.27 51.40
CA GLU A 603 5.01 21.49 50.61
C GLU A 603 6.27 22.38 50.60
N GLY A 604 6.62 22.91 49.44
CA GLY A 604 7.78 23.79 49.28
C GLY A 604 8.21 23.99 47.82
N ASP A 605 8.96 25.07 47.56
CA ASP A 605 9.54 25.36 46.24
C ASP A 605 10.43 24.20 45.78
N LEU A 606 10.16 23.63 44.60
CA LEU A 606 10.90 22.49 44.08
C LEU A 606 12.42 22.73 44.07
N ALA A 607 12.87 23.97 43.84
CA ALA A 607 14.28 24.32 43.76
C ALA A 607 14.98 24.45 45.14
N GLN A 608 14.23 24.39 46.23
CA GLN A 608 14.75 24.51 47.60
C GLN A 608 14.62 23.21 48.40
N LEU A 609 13.94 22.21 47.85
CA LEU A 609 13.81 20.89 48.47
C LEU A 609 15.09 20.10 48.24
N SER A 610 15.66 19.59 49.33
CA SER A 610 16.96 18.89 49.36
C SER A 610 16.79 17.46 49.88
N ASP A 611 15.65 16.83 49.61
CA ASP A 611 15.33 15.52 50.12
C ASP A 611 16.16 14.41 49.43
N ALA A 612 16.57 13.41 50.21
CA ALA A 612 17.41 12.30 49.74
C ALA A 612 16.73 11.34 48.73
N HIS A 613 15.48 11.63 48.35
CA HIS A 613 14.61 10.80 47.52
C HIS A 613 14.03 11.54 46.31
N GLY A 614 14.27 12.85 46.15
CA GLY A 614 13.75 13.67 45.06
C GLY A 614 14.78 13.96 43.97
N LEU A 615 14.31 14.38 42.80
CA LEU A 615 15.19 14.88 41.74
C LEU A 615 15.72 16.29 42.10
N PRO A 616 16.96 16.64 41.68
CA PRO A 616 17.55 17.94 41.94
C PRO A 616 16.93 18.99 40.99
N TRP A 617 15.72 19.45 41.32
CA TRP A 617 15.05 20.49 40.56
C TRP A 617 15.78 21.83 40.69
N GLU A 618 15.93 22.52 39.58
CA GLU A 618 16.52 23.85 39.49
C GLU A 618 15.54 24.81 38.81
N ARG A 619 15.45 26.04 39.31
CA ARG A 619 14.73 27.10 38.60
C ARG A 619 15.67 27.68 37.55
N LEU A 620 15.42 27.32 36.30
CA LEU A 620 16.28 27.66 35.15
C LEU A 620 15.94 29.03 34.57
N MET A 621 14.66 29.44 34.64
CA MET A 621 14.19 30.74 34.14
C MET A 621 12.97 31.22 34.94
N GLY A 622 12.83 32.55 35.07
CA GLY A 622 11.61 33.18 35.60
C GLY A 622 11.64 33.51 37.08
N ALA A 623 10.66 34.32 37.50
CA ALA A 623 10.50 34.75 38.90
C ALA A 623 9.37 34.00 39.64
N GLY A 624 8.61 33.15 38.95
CA GLY A 624 7.55 32.36 39.56
C GLY A 624 8.06 31.18 40.37
N VAL A 625 7.11 30.45 40.97
CA VAL A 625 7.40 29.30 41.83
C VAL A 625 6.54 28.12 41.39
N ILE A 626 7.19 26.98 41.15
CA ILE A 626 6.53 25.68 41.07
C ILE A 626 6.89 24.93 42.37
N GLU A 627 5.88 24.56 43.14
CA GLU A 627 6.04 23.99 44.48
C GLU A 627 5.41 22.60 44.56
N ARG A 628 5.94 21.73 45.43
CA ARG A 628 5.20 20.53 45.84
C ARG A 628 3.97 20.96 46.62
N SER A 629 2.83 20.33 46.36
CA SER A 629 1.56 20.60 47.02
C SER A 629 1.45 19.99 48.42
N GLY A 630 2.32 19.03 48.75
CA GLY A 630 2.20 18.21 49.95
C GLY A 630 1.24 17.01 49.80
N ALA A 631 0.63 16.83 48.63
CA ALA A 631 -0.37 15.80 48.35
C ALA A 631 0.00 14.92 47.14
N GLY A 632 1.29 14.73 46.87
CA GLY A 632 1.78 13.91 45.74
C GLY A 632 1.62 14.60 44.38
N SER A 633 1.76 15.93 44.34
CA SER A 633 1.70 16.72 43.10
C SER A 633 2.57 17.97 43.18
N ALA A 634 2.97 18.50 42.04
CA ALA A 634 3.53 19.84 41.93
C ALA A 634 2.45 20.83 41.45
N ARG A 635 2.57 22.08 41.84
CA ARG A 635 1.63 23.15 41.49
C ARG A 635 2.37 24.43 41.16
N VAL A 636 1.90 25.13 40.13
CA VAL A 636 2.26 26.53 39.90
C VAL A 636 1.66 27.39 41.01
N ARG A 637 2.50 28.14 41.72
CA ARG A 637 2.03 29.10 42.73
C ARG A 637 1.45 30.34 42.03
N GLY A 638 0.16 30.28 41.74
CA GLY A 638 -0.60 31.37 41.14
C GLY A 638 -2.08 31.32 41.52
N SER A 639 -2.76 32.47 41.36
CA SER A 639 -4.22 32.62 41.47
C SER A 639 -4.73 33.59 40.40
N ILE A 640 -6.04 33.84 40.35
CA ILE A 640 -6.64 34.83 39.44
C ILE A 640 -6.14 36.25 39.80
N GLU A 641 -6.05 36.55 41.09
CA GLU A 641 -5.64 37.86 41.63
C GLU A 641 -4.13 38.07 41.55
N SER A 642 -3.36 36.98 41.64
CA SER A 642 -1.90 36.99 41.60
C SER A 642 -1.39 35.82 40.75
N PRO A 643 -1.50 35.91 39.41
CA PRO A 643 -1.05 34.84 38.53
C PRO A 643 0.48 34.71 38.54
N ASN A 644 0.98 33.58 38.05
CA ASN A 644 2.41 33.32 37.93
C ASN A 644 3.10 34.40 37.07
N PRO A 645 4.17 35.05 37.53
CA PRO A 645 4.76 36.16 36.79
C PRO A 645 5.54 35.67 35.56
N GLY A 646 4.95 35.79 34.37
CA GLY A 646 5.62 35.49 33.10
C GLY A 646 5.96 34.01 32.93
N ARG A 647 7.08 33.73 32.26
CA ARG A 647 7.57 32.37 32.05
C ARG A 647 8.40 31.92 33.24
N THR A 648 8.10 30.73 33.75
CA THR A 648 8.82 30.05 34.81
C THR A 648 9.17 28.64 34.35
N ILE A 649 10.46 28.30 34.28
CA ILE A 649 10.94 26.95 33.91
C ILE A 649 11.69 26.35 35.08
N TYR A 650 11.28 25.13 35.44
CA TYR A 650 12.00 24.26 36.37
C TYR A 650 12.52 23.07 35.60
N GLY A 651 13.77 22.68 35.84
CA GLY A 651 14.37 21.55 35.15
C GLY A 651 15.26 20.71 36.06
N VAL A 652 15.47 19.47 35.62
CA VAL A 652 16.36 18.50 36.23
C VAL A 652 17.43 18.13 35.19
N PRO A 653 18.71 17.98 35.59
CA PRO A 653 19.77 17.59 34.67
C PRO A 653 19.48 16.25 33.99
N LEU A 654 19.49 16.26 32.66
CA LEU A 654 19.37 15.08 31.80
C LEU A 654 20.77 14.72 31.32
N GLY A 655 21.42 13.74 31.95
CA GLY A 655 22.82 13.40 31.72
C GLY A 655 23.18 12.87 30.31
N ASP A 656 22.22 12.79 29.38
CA ASP A 656 22.38 12.27 28.01
C ASP A 656 21.69 13.20 26.99
N PRO A 657 22.42 13.77 26.00
CA PRO A 657 21.89 14.81 25.10
C PRO A 657 21.08 14.30 23.89
N GLY A 658 20.90 12.98 23.73
CA GLY A 658 20.29 12.37 22.53
C GLY A 658 18.76 12.52 22.38
N GLY A 659 18.10 13.31 23.23
CA GLY A 659 16.65 13.49 23.24
C GLY A 659 15.91 12.73 24.35
N ALA A 660 14.66 13.12 24.61
CA ALA A 660 13.82 12.48 25.62
C ALA A 660 12.33 12.55 25.27
N ALA A 661 11.58 11.57 25.79
CA ALA A 661 10.13 11.60 25.86
C ALA A 661 9.71 11.95 27.29
N LEU A 662 9.10 13.11 27.46
CA LEU A 662 8.56 13.59 28.73
C LEU A 662 7.10 13.22 28.83
N SER A 663 6.69 12.59 29.91
CA SER A 663 5.28 12.35 30.26
C SER A 663 4.96 13.07 31.57
N VAL A 664 3.85 13.78 31.62
CA VAL A 664 3.34 14.41 32.85
C VAL A 664 1.82 14.47 32.78
N VAL A 665 1.15 14.20 33.89
CA VAL A 665 -0.29 14.45 34.02
C VAL A 665 -0.46 15.92 34.39
N VAL A 666 -1.22 16.66 33.58
CA VAL A 666 -1.46 18.09 33.77
C VAL A 666 -2.92 18.29 34.14
N THR A 667 -3.18 19.01 35.23
CA THR A 667 -4.54 19.44 35.60
C THR A 667 -4.64 20.96 35.47
N PRO A 668 -5.33 21.48 34.43
CA PRO A 668 -5.50 22.91 34.27
C PRO A 668 -6.32 23.53 35.42
N PRO A 669 -6.05 24.78 35.82
CA PRO A 669 -6.73 25.43 36.93
C PRO A 669 -8.21 25.70 36.64
N GLY A 670 -9.01 25.82 37.72
CA GLY A 670 -10.46 25.99 37.65
C GLY A 670 -11.22 24.68 37.51
N THR A 671 -12.54 24.73 37.48
CA THR A 671 -13.42 23.55 37.31
C THR A 671 -14.34 23.67 36.10
N GLU A 672 -14.57 24.88 35.62
CA GLU A 672 -15.44 25.16 34.47
C GLU A 672 -15.03 26.48 33.79
N VAL A 673 -15.49 26.66 32.56
CA VAL A 673 -15.32 27.91 31.80
C VAL A 673 -16.12 29.04 32.45
N GLY A 674 -15.55 30.23 32.51
CA GLY A 674 -16.17 31.45 33.06
C GLY A 674 -15.68 31.84 34.45
N GLN A 675 -14.73 31.08 35.03
CA GLN A 675 -14.18 31.33 36.36
C GLN A 675 -12.96 32.27 36.37
N GLY A 676 -12.46 32.67 35.21
CA GLY A 676 -11.30 33.55 35.04
C GLY A 676 -9.95 32.84 35.16
N HIS A 677 -9.94 31.50 35.25
CA HIS A 677 -8.73 30.71 35.33
C HIS A 677 -8.04 30.57 33.97
N ARG A 678 -6.71 30.57 33.99
CA ARG A 678 -5.84 30.36 32.84
C ARG A 678 -4.83 29.26 33.12
N GLY A 679 -4.80 28.25 32.25
CA GLY A 679 -3.78 27.21 32.27
C GLY A 679 -2.73 27.46 31.20
N ARG A 680 -1.47 27.52 31.60
CA ARG A 680 -0.26 27.69 30.78
C ARG A 680 0.84 26.70 31.17
N GLY A 681 0.47 25.63 31.87
CA GLY A 681 1.40 24.60 32.31
C GLY A 681 1.73 23.60 31.21
N GLY A 682 2.95 23.04 31.26
CA GLY A 682 3.39 21.94 30.41
C GLY A 682 4.83 21.53 30.70
N VAL A 683 5.57 21.15 29.66
CA VAL A 683 6.96 20.63 29.76
C VAL A 683 7.98 21.49 29.04
N ALA A 684 9.25 21.38 29.47
CA ALA A 684 10.38 22.09 28.91
C ALA A 684 11.55 21.16 28.60
N PHE A 685 12.21 21.43 27.47
CA PHE A 685 13.49 20.89 27.04
C PHE A 685 14.48 22.04 26.98
N TRP A 686 15.54 21.96 27.76
CA TRP A 686 16.40 23.10 28.04
C TRP A 686 17.86 22.80 27.74
N GLN A 687 18.49 23.71 26.99
CA GLN A 687 19.94 23.77 26.85
C GLN A 687 20.48 24.94 27.67
N ASP A 688 19.97 26.14 27.42
CA ASP A 688 20.35 27.39 28.09
C ASP A 688 19.27 28.49 27.87
N GLU A 689 19.50 29.70 28.39
CA GLU A 689 18.53 30.82 28.33
C GLU A 689 18.20 31.28 26.90
N ASP A 690 19.09 31.05 25.95
CA ASP A 690 18.94 31.44 24.56
C ASP A 690 18.51 30.27 23.66
N ASN A 691 18.47 29.05 24.20
CA ASN A 691 18.19 27.82 23.48
C ASN A 691 17.33 26.89 24.34
N HIS A 692 16.03 26.88 24.09
CA HIS A 692 15.09 25.98 24.76
C HIS A 692 13.83 25.75 23.91
N PHE A 693 13.16 24.65 24.17
CA PHE A 693 11.91 24.29 23.56
C PHE A 693 10.88 23.97 24.66
N ILE A 694 9.69 24.55 24.56
CA ILE A 694 8.63 24.32 25.54
C ILE A 694 7.32 23.97 24.84
N VAL A 695 6.53 23.14 25.51
CA VAL A 695 5.16 22.80 25.10
C VAL A 695 4.26 23.04 26.29
N ASN A 696 3.25 23.89 26.13
CA ASN A 696 2.29 24.21 27.18
C ASN A 696 0.85 24.15 26.69
N THR A 697 -0.06 24.01 27.64
CA THR A 697 -1.48 24.20 27.41
C THR A 697 -1.81 25.68 27.23
N TRP A 698 -2.84 25.97 26.44
CA TRP A 698 -3.51 27.25 26.46
C TRP A 698 -5.00 27.00 26.65
N ILE A 699 -5.48 27.30 27.85
CA ILE A 699 -6.90 27.26 28.21
C ILE A 699 -7.26 28.54 28.94
N ASP A 700 -8.33 29.19 28.49
CA ASP A 700 -8.80 30.50 28.96
C ASP A 700 -10.32 30.59 28.71
N ASP A 701 -10.97 31.58 29.33
CA ASP A 701 -12.40 31.86 29.15
C ASP A 701 -12.70 32.65 27.87
N ALA A 702 -11.66 33.20 27.24
CA ALA A 702 -11.79 33.88 25.96
C ALA A 702 -12.17 32.85 24.87
N MET A 703 -13.27 33.11 24.18
CA MET A 703 -14.05 32.26 23.24
C MET A 703 -13.33 31.59 22.04
N VAL A 704 -12.04 31.25 22.12
CA VAL A 704 -11.25 30.70 21.00
C VAL A 704 -10.61 29.34 21.37
N GLY A 705 -11.44 28.35 21.71
CA GLY A 705 -11.00 26.95 21.85
C GLY A 705 -9.95 26.69 22.93
N VAL A 706 -9.42 25.46 22.94
CA VAL A 706 -8.30 25.05 23.81
C VAL A 706 -7.17 24.57 22.91
N SER A 707 -5.93 24.95 23.19
CA SER A 707 -4.79 24.57 22.34
C SER A 707 -3.61 24.00 23.13
N LEU A 708 -2.78 23.27 22.40
CA LEU A 708 -1.42 22.97 22.80
C LEU A 708 -0.50 23.88 21.99
N SER A 709 0.35 24.64 22.67
CA SER A 709 1.26 25.62 22.08
C SER A 709 2.70 25.17 22.30
N ALA A 710 3.51 25.26 21.27
CA ALA A 710 4.91 24.85 21.24
C ALA A 710 5.77 26.06 20.85
N PHE A 711 6.67 26.48 21.75
CA PHE A 711 7.56 27.62 21.55
C PHE A 711 9.00 27.16 21.43
N LEU A 712 9.67 27.66 20.40
CA LEU A 712 11.07 27.37 20.10
C LEU A 712 11.89 28.65 20.25
N ARG A 713 12.84 28.66 21.19
CA ARG A 713 13.84 29.72 21.30
C ARG A 713 15.18 29.14 20.87
N VAL A 714 15.79 29.70 19.84
CA VAL A 714 17.12 29.31 19.35
C VAL A 714 17.91 30.57 18.99
N GLY A 715 19.13 30.67 19.52
CA GLY A 715 19.98 31.85 19.34
C GLY A 715 19.41 33.13 19.95
N GLY A 716 18.66 33.00 21.05
CA GLY A 716 18.07 34.13 21.80
C GLY A 716 16.88 34.79 21.11
N ARG A 717 16.43 34.25 19.98
CA ARG A 717 15.26 34.72 19.23
C ARG A 717 14.04 33.87 19.57
N GLU A 718 12.97 34.55 19.97
CA GLU A 718 11.63 34.00 20.14
C GLU A 718 10.63 35.13 19.88
N ASP A 719 9.92 35.07 18.76
CA ASP A 719 8.82 35.96 18.41
C ASP A 719 7.55 35.15 18.14
N MET A 720 6.58 35.30 19.04
CA MET A 720 5.26 34.66 18.99
C MET A 720 4.48 34.97 17.70
N PHE A 721 4.72 36.12 17.07
CA PHE A 721 4.01 36.59 15.87
C PHE A 721 4.78 36.38 14.58
N GLU A 722 6.11 36.31 14.66
CA GLU A 722 6.91 36.19 13.45
C GLU A 722 7.13 34.73 13.08
N TRP A 723 7.69 33.83 13.90
CA TRP A 723 8.00 32.44 13.44
C TRP A 723 8.22 31.38 14.54
N ASP A 724 8.19 31.74 15.84
CA ASP A 724 8.80 30.91 16.89
C ASP A 724 7.78 30.19 17.80
N ALA A 725 6.50 30.18 17.42
CA ALA A 725 5.43 29.45 18.10
C ALA A 725 4.49 28.74 17.10
N VAL A 726 4.18 27.48 17.37
CA VAL A 726 3.17 26.69 16.64
C VAL A 726 2.14 26.22 17.66
N TRP A 727 0.88 26.20 17.28
CA TRP A 727 -0.17 25.63 18.12
C TRP A 727 -1.11 24.75 17.30
N THR A 728 -1.83 23.89 18.01
CA THR A 728 -2.98 23.18 17.46
C THR A 728 -4.14 23.30 18.43
N ASN A 729 -5.34 23.57 17.92
CA ASN A 729 -6.54 23.41 18.73
C ASN A 729 -6.71 21.92 19.04
N VAL A 730 -6.99 21.59 20.28
CA VAL A 730 -7.14 20.20 20.77
C VAL A 730 -8.59 19.89 21.14
N GLY A 731 -9.50 20.84 20.91
CA GLY A 731 -10.93 20.73 21.06
C GLY A 731 -11.30 20.34 22.49
N PRO A 732 -12.16 19.33 22.68
CA PRO A 732 -12.63 18.91 24.00
C PRO A 732 -11.64 18.05 24.80
N ARG A 733 -10.44 17.77 24.27
CA ARG A 733 -9.45 16.89 24.94
C ARG A 733 -8.98 17.46 26.27
N ILE A 734 -8.85 18.78 26.36
CA ILE A 734 -8.39 19.47 27.56
C ILE A 734 -9.55 20.29 28.14
N LYS A 735 -9.76 20.21 29.46
CA LYS A 735 -10.81 20.92 30.19
C LYS A 735 -10.27 21.45 31.51
N HIS A 736 -10.86 22.53 32.02
CA HIS A 736 -10.57 23.03 33.36
C HIS A 736 -10.79 21.95 34.42
N GLY A 737 -9.82 21.75 35.30
CA GLY A 737 -9.91 20.84 36.45
C GLY A 737 -9.87 19.35 36.11
N THR A 738 -9.78 18.99 34.83
CA THR A 738 -9.68 17.59 34.40
C THR A 738 -8.23 17.23 34.10
N PRO A 739 -7.64 16.24 34.78
CA PRO A 739 -6.30 15.77 34.46
C PRO A 739 -6.28 15.11 33.08
N PHE A 740 -5.18 15.29 32.36
CA PHE A 740 -4.86 14.57 31.12
C PHE A 740 -3.35 14.29 31.06
N GLU A 741 -2.95 13.24 30.36
CA GLU A 741 -1.54 12.93 30.16
C GLU A 741 -0.99 13.70 28.95
N LEU A 742 0.04 14.53 29.18
CA LEU A 742 0.83 15.17 28.15
C LEU A 742 2.12 14.37 27.94
N ILE A 743 2.31 13.85 26.73
CA ILE A 743 3.56 13.22 26.33
C ILE A 743 4.20 14.04 25.21
N VAL A 744 5.46 14.45 25.38
CA VAL A 744 6.22 15.16 24.36
C VAL A 744 7.54 14.45 24.14
N ALA A 745 7.77 13.94 22.94
CA ALA A 745 9.06 13.41 22.53
C ALA A 745 9.81 14.48 21.72
N CYS A 746 11.09 14.72 22.04
CA CYS A 746 11.95 15.64 21.31
C CYS A 746 13.39 15.11 21.23
N ASP A 747 13.97 15.08 20.03
CA ASP A 747 15.38 14.71 19.76
C ASP A 747 16.32 15.92 19.63
N GLY A 748 15.78 17.13 19.82
CA GLY A 748 16.49 18.39 19.61
C GLY A 748 16.40 18.93 18.19
N GLU A 749 15.79 18.21 17.24
CA GLU A 749 15.57 18.68 15.86
C GLU A 749 14.08 18.72 15.51
N ARG A 750 13.28 17.86 16.15
CA ARG A 750 11.84 17.73 15.93
C ARG A 750 11.16 17.26 17.21
N PHE A 751 9.83 17.34 17.21
CA PHE A 751 9.03 16.87 18.33
C PHE A 751 7.68 16.29 17.90
N LEU A 752 7.12 15.46 18.78
CA LEU A 752 5.80 14.85 18.67
C LEU A 752 5.10 14.96 20.02
N CYS A 753 3.92 15.60 20.03
CA CYS A 753 3.06 15.72 21.19
C CYS A 753 1.91 14.73 21.11
N ARG A 754 1.63 14.05 22.22
CA ARG A 754 0.46 13.20 22.43
C ARG A 754 -0.33 13.65 23.64
N LEU A 755 -1.66 13.58 23.54
CA LEU A 755 -2.60 13.76 24.64
C LEU A 755 -3.30 12.44 24.90
N ASP A 756 -3.15 11.87 26.11
CA ASP A 756 -3.69 10.55 26.45
C ASP A 756 -3.34 9.47 25.42
N GLY A 757 -2.11 9.52 24.88
CA GLY A 757 -1.58 8.64 23.83
C GLY A 757 -1.91 9.06 22.38
N GLU A 758 -2.88 9.96 22.18
CA GLU A 758 -3.32 10.42 20.86
C GLU A 758 -2.36 11.48 20.27
N PRO A 759 -1.80 11.31 19.05
CA PRO A 759 -0.84 12.27 18.47
C PRO A 759 -1.52 13.54 17.98
N VAL A 760 -1.18 14.71 18.54
CA VAL A 760 -1.91 15.96 18.22
C VAL A 760 -1.10 16.98 17.43
N LEU A 761 0.22 17.00 17.60
CA LEU A 761 1.11 17.99 17.00
C LEU A 761 2.48 17.38 16.74
N TYR A 762 2.99 17.54 15.53
CA TYR A 762 4.37 17.19 15.16
C TYR A 762 4.99 18.32 14.36
N ARG A 763 6.25 18.66 14.62
CA ARG A 763 7.05 19.58 13.77
C ARG A 763 8.53 19.28 13.86
N ALA A 764 9.25 19.56 12.78
CA ALA A 764 10.69 19.83 12.83
C ALA A 764 10.92 21.30 13.20
N PHE A 765 12.04 21.60 13.88
CA PHE A 765 12.44 22.98 14.18
C PHE A 765 12.74 23.77 12.90
N THR A 766 13.09 23.09 11.81
CA THR A 766 13.25 23.69 10.48
C THR A 766 11.93 24.09 9.83
N ASP A 767 10.77 23.61 10.33
CA ASP A 767 9.44 24.06 9.89
C ASP A 767 9.09 25.46 10.43
N TYR A 768 9.67 25.84 11.56
CA TYR A 768 9.56 27.18 12.13
C TYR A 768 10.45 28.12 11.32
N ARG A 769 11.72 27.72 11.19
CA ARG A 769 12.75 28.48 10.49
C ARG A 769 13.75 27.53 9.86
N SER A 770 13.97 27.65 8.56
CA SER A 770 14.87 26.77 7.81
C SER A 770 16.33 26.84 8.27
N ASP A 771 16.72 27.86 9.05
CA ASP A 771 18.06 28.05 9.63
C ASP A 771 18.19 27.59 11.10
N SER A 772 17.15 26.98 11.67
CA SER A 772 17.17 26.47 13.05
C SER A 772 18.27 25.42 13.27
N THR A 773 19.06 25.59 14.32
CA THR A 773 20.07 24.61 14.74
C THR A 773 19.50 23.62 15.76
N PRO A 774 19.99 22.36 15.79
CA PRO A 774 19.57 21.38 16.80
C PRO A 774 19.83 21.83 18.23
N LEU A 775 18.89 21.56 19.14
CA LEU A 775 19.00 21.80 20.56
C LEU A 775 19.76 20.67 21.25
N ARG A 776 20.74 21.03 22.10
CA ARG A 776 21.44 20.08 22.97
C ARG A 776 20.75 20.03 24.33
N ILE A 777 19.81 19.11 24.48
CA ILE A 777 18.97 19.01 25.67
C ILE A 777 19.84 18.56 26.86
N GLY A 778 20.12 19.49 27.79
CA GLY A 778 20.87 19.22 29.01
C GLY A 778 19.99 19.12 30.26
N HIS A 779 18.80 19.71 30.21
CA HIS A 779 17.79 19.64 31.28
C HIS A 779 16.41 19.40 30.68
N VAL A 780 15.55 18.75 31.46
CA VAL A 780 14.13 18.57 31.14
C VAL A 780 13.28 18.89 32.35
N GLY A 781 12.04 19.32 32.16
CA GLY A 781 11.19 19.62 33.31
C GLY A 781 9.86 20.24 32.99
N LEU A 782 9.39 21.10 33.90
CA LEU A 782 8.07 21.71 33.90
C LEU A 782 8.15 23.19 33.53
N VAL A 783 7.12 23.69 32.87
CA VAL A 783 6.97 25.11 32.56
C VAL A 783 5.60 25.63 32.99
N ALA A 784 5.58 26.84 33.54
CA ALA A 784 4.42 27.71 33.57
C ALA A 784 4.72 28.89 32.65
N ASN A 785 4.07 28.96 31.49
CA ASN A 785 4.38 29.95 30.47
C ASN A 785 3.48 31.20 30.58
N TRP A 786 3.78 32.22 29.78
CA TRP A 786 2.89 33.32 29.47
C TRP A 786 2.42 33.20 28.01
N GLU A 787 1.12 33.30 27.77
CA GLU A 787 0.54 33.34 26.43
C GLU A 787 -0.83 34.03 26.51
N TRP A 788 -0.88 35.31 26.12
CA TRP A 788 -2.06 36.17 26.26
C TRP A 788 -2.62 36.24 27.69
N GLY A 789 -1.74 36.02 28.67
CA GLY A 789 -2.08 35.86 30.07
C GLY A 789 -1.15 34.85 30.73
N ASP A 790 -1.08 34.94 32.04
CA ASP A 790 -0.22 34.12 32.89
C ASP A 790 -1.00 32.95 33.53
N ASP A 791 -0.28 31.90 33.91
CA ASP A 791 -0.84 30.73 34.61
C ASP A 791 -1.45 31.10 35.97
N THR A 792 -2.61 30.50 36.29
CA THR A 792 -3.35 30.77 37.53
C THR A 792 -3.39 29.60 38.51
N GLY A 793 -2.53 28.59 38.31
CA GLY A 793 -2.33 27.49 39.26
C GLY A 793 -2.47 26.09 38.66
N THR A 794 -1.82 25.79 37.53
CA THR A 794 -1.77 24.43 36.97
C THR A 794 -1.11 23.45 37.94
N PHE A 795 -1.64 22.23 38.01
CA PHE A 795 -1.04 21.11 38.73
C PHE A 795 -0.36 20.13 37.77
N PHE A 796 0.67 19.46 38.28
CA PHE A 796 1.45 18.42 37.61
C PHE A 796 1.57 17.20 38.50
N ASP A 797 1.31 16.03 37.93
CA ASP A 797 1.44 14.73 38.59
C ASP A 797 2.28 13.78 37.72
N HIS A 798 2.97 12.84 38.35
CA HIS A 798 3.67 11.74 37.66
C HIS A 798 4.63 12.18 36.53
N PHE A 799 5.54 13.12 36.80
CA PHE A 799 6.54 13.52 35.82
C PHE A 799 7.54 12.38 35.57
N ALA A 800 7.78 12.05 34.31
CA ALA A 800 8.83 11.13 33.92
C ALA A 800 9.50 11.55 32.62
N ALA A 801 10.80 11.30 32.53
CA ALA A 801 11.55 11.40 31.28
C ALA A 801 12.05 10.00 30.90
N ARG A 802 11.84 9.63 29.65
CA ARG A 802 12.26 8.36 29.06
C ARG A 802 13.21 8.62 27.90
N ARG A 803 14.15 7.71 27.68
CA ARG A 803 15.01 7.74 26.50
C ARG A 803 14.16 7.50 25.25
N ILE A 804 14.43 8.24 24.19
CA ILE A 804 13.88 7.96 22.86
C ILE A 804 14.67 6.79 22.25
N LYS A 805 13.99 5.73 21.79
CA LYS A 805 14.60 4.71 20.94
C LYS A 805 14.49 5.16 19.50
N SER A 806 15.64 5.30 18.84
CA SER A 806 15.77 5.65 17.41
C SER A 806 15.35 4.51 16.50
#